data_AF-A0A6M1LU24-F1
#
_entry.id   AF-A0A6M1LU24-F1
#
_cell.length_a   1.000
_cell.length_b   1.000
_cell.length_c   1.000
_cell.angle_alpha   90.00
_cell.angle_beta   90.00
_cell.angle_gamma   90.00
#
_symmetry.space_group_name_H-M   'P 1'
#
loop_
_entity.id
_entity.type
_entity.pdbx_description
1 polymer ?
#
loop_
_entity_poly.entity_id
_entity_poly.type
_entity_poly.pdbx_seq_one_letter_code
_entity_poly.pdbx_strand_id
1 'polypeptide(L)'
;MRLLVQTRPGAGRLRLQGLAARPLEVALRPLMPATAAAGGEAMGFAAGAAPAWHVTGDLPERANPWDACHMLLREGLGFGAGSAVAFAEPDIEWSTPDHDDPPRTSPGGNPQRADHPRGPGDNWFLRREFSGLAAAREELARHLGAQKPATRLAHFDTGFDASHTTCPLGLRPDLARNFVERNDEGGPAHEALDRADGTLSNPGHGTATLAILAGSKYGGAHGFEVAPFRVCPRVVLVRTSALAEAMDTVLGWRGDAQTRCDVVSMSMGGLASKAWADAANALYEAGVVVVTAAGNNFGGLPVESVVFPARFRRVLAVAGIRADGSPYADLPVQLMAGCYGPASKMRTALAAWTPNIPWARRGAGAVVDQDGGGTSAATPQVAAAAALWLERYAAALAAMPGWRRVEAVRHALFSAAAQPAQGNAPHKYFGRGVLDARAALDLPPRADVYAPEEADTARFAALRLLTGFGVVAAGSRAEMLEIEATQLAQRSPAAREALDGHDPDDPAGLPSAVRRRVVEALAGDPLASVALKAALREALPAPVGGAAPAVAEPAPAPARTAPARNRPAGGEEMSAVAPPAHRRLRIFAIDPTLAAAMDTRDFATDIVAVPWEAVQPGPVGEYIEVIDIDAASGLAYAPVNLSRPEVLAQDGLVPSEGSPQFHQQMAYAVAMRTVDVFRRALGRTPFWAERVTRDDDGAFRRGFVRRLRIYPHAIREANAYYSPARRALLFGYFRAQSEPGSQVLRDGMVFTCLSHDIVAHETSHALLDGLHPRWREAANPEAFALHEAFSDLVALFQHFTMPRLIAHEIRRAKGRPGIGSALGKLARQFGEAVGQRGALRDALGTPPKPTDFQEARHKGEHALGEVLVAAVFDGFLRAYNERADGLFRLASNGTGVLPPGEIPDELAERLAQEAATVAGHFLRMCVRALDYCPPVEPTFGEYLRALITADCDLVPDDRRGYRVALIDGFRKRGIRPPDVETWSPTALVWGGPLDPEALAPLREVIAAMSARWRLDGDRLAAWQASRDDARTIKVAIDRLPDAPRKALCQELGLLDFDDDGEPVGPGGRRRAGEVEGPRGTFSSGTFSRIEVHSVRPARRVGPDGELLADTVIEITQRWWPQGSDEFVRGGCTIIWDRERQAARYVVSKRVGHPKRTKEELRLRAKERETAETSGYVGGAALADADEPFALLHGRD
;
A
#
# COMPACT_ATOMS: atom_id res chain seq x y z
N MET A 1 5.93 17.14 -0.45
CA MET A 1 6.57 17.15 0.89
C MET A 1 6.65 18.57 1.44
N ARG A 2 6.60 18.78 2.76
CA ARG A 2 6.78 20.11 3.41
C ARG A 2 8.01 20.12 4.32
N LEU A 3 8.56 21.30 4.59
CA LEU A 3 9.71 21.49 5.48
C LEU A 3 9.35 22.47 6.61
N LEU A 4 9.96 22.27 7.77
CA LEU A 4 9.98 23.21 8.88
C LEU A 4 11.30 23.98 8.82
N VAL A 5 11.25 25.30 8.78
CA VAL A 5 12.44 26.15 8.64
C VAL A 5 12.45 27.26 9.68
N GLN A 6 13.60 27.49 10.31
CA GLN A 6 13.85 28.70 11.09
C GLN A 6 14.44 29.77 10.17
N THR A 7 13.77 30.92 10.07
CA THR A 7 14.20 32.05 9.22
C THR A 7 13.86 33.37 9.90
N ARG A 8 14.29 34.50 9.33
CA ARG A 8 13.95 35.82 9.86
C ARG A 8 12.43 36.00 9.99
N PRO A 9 11.95 36.63 11.08
CA PRO A 9 10.53 36.95 11.23
C PRO A 9 10.02 37.77 10.03
N GLY A 10 8.86 37.42 9.49
CA GLY A 10 8.23 38.13 8.36
C GLY A 10 8.68 37.68 6.95
N ALA A 11 9.51 36.63 6.84
CA ALA A 11 9.83 36.03 5.55
C ALA A 11 8.58 35.33 4.96
N GLY A 12 7.93 35.95 3.97
CA GLY A 12 6.72 35.39 3.34
C GLY A 12 6.97 34.38 2.23
N ARG A 13 8.18 34.35 1.67
CA ARG A 13 8.58 33.42 0.60
C ARG A 13 10.03 32.97 0.77
N LEU A 14 10.29 31.73 0.36
CA LEU A 14 11.62 31.15 0.27
C LEU A 14 11.90 30.77 -1.19
N ARG A 15 13.02 31.24 -1.73
CA ARG A 15 13.47 30.88 -3.08
C ARG A 15 14.46 29.73 -2.98
N LEU A 16 14.10 28.60 -3.57
CA LEU A 16 14.86 27.35 -3.55
C LEU A 16 15.55 27.16 -4.89
N GLN A 17 16.89 27.20 -4.91
CA GLN A 17 17.67 26.78 -6.08
C GLN A 17 18.02 25.30 -5.95
N GLY A 18 18.33 24.65 -7.07
CA GLY A 18 18.71 23.23 -7.09
C GLY A 18 17.61 22.21 -6.80
N LEU A 19 16.41 22.60 -6.31
CA LEU A 19 15.25 21.69 -6.10
C LEU A 19 14.45 21.39 -7.38
N ALA A 20 14.46 22.28 -8.36
CA ALA A 20 13.84 22.14 -9.68
C ALA A 20 14.75 22.75 -10.78
N ALA A 21 14.47 22.48 -12.06
CA ALA A 21 15.22 23.02 -13.19
C ALA A 21 15.23 24.56 -13.27
N ARG A 22 14.28 25.21 -12.57
CA ARG A 22 14.22 26.65 -12.34
C ARG A 22 14.11 26.92 -10.83
N PRO A 23 14.58 28.08 -10.33
CA PRO A 23 14.40 28.46 -8.93
C PRO A 23 12.91 28.44 -8.54
N LEU A 24 12.56 27.69 -7.49
CA LEU A 24 11.20 27.54 -7.01
C LEU A 24 10.94 28.55 -5.89
N GLU A 25 9.95 29.44 -6.02
CA GLU A 25 9.48 30.25 -4.91
C GLU A 25 8.36 29.53 -4.16
N VAL A 26 8.50 29.43 -2.84
CA VAL A 26 7.58 28.69 -1.97
C VAL A 26 7.10 29.61 -0.86
N ALA A 27 5.80 29.59 -0.59
CA ALA A 27 5.20 30.34 0.50
C ALA A 27 5.66 29.81 1.86
N LEU A 28 5.89 30.72 2.80
CA LEU A 28 6.20 30.40 4.19
C LEU A 28 5.05 30.86 5.08
N ARG A 29 4.57 29.96 5.94
CA ARG A 29 3.58 30.27 6.97
C ARG A 29 4.22 30.19 8.36
N PRO A 30 4.07 31.20 9.24
CA PRO A 30 4.51 31.09 10.63
C PRO A 30 3.92 29.86 11.31
N LEU A 31 4.76 29.09 12.00
CA LEU A 31 4.37 27.84 12.68
C LEU A 31 4.16 28.03 14.19
N MET A 32 5.11 28.71 14.85
CA MET A 32 5.11 28.87 16.32
C MET A 32 5.33 30.33 16.75
N PRO A 33 4.40 31.25 16.42
CA PRO A 33 4.53 32.66 16.76
C PRO A 33 4.61 32.95 18.27
N ALA A 34 3.90 32.20 19.13
CA ALA A 34 3.92 32.46 20.57
C ALA A 34 5.27 32.07 21.20
N THR A 35 5.87 30.98 20.73
CA THR A 35 7.20 30.49 21.13
C THR A 35 8.27 31.50 20.71
N ALA A 36 8.18 32.06 19.50
CA ALA A 36 9.08 33.10 19.04
C ALA A 36 8.99 34.38 19.90
N ALA A 37 7.78 34.78 20.29
CA ALA A 37 7.56 35.92 21.17
C ALA A 37 8.14 35.68 22.58
N ALA A 38 7.87 34.52 23.17
CA ALA A 38 8.38 34.15 24.50
C ALA A 38 9.92 34.07 24.54
N GLY A 39 10.56 33.55 23.49
CA GLY A 39 12.02 33.51 23.38
C GLY A 39 12.66 34.90 23.25
N GLY A 40 11.99 35.84 22.57
CA GLY A 40 12.43 37.23 22.45
C GLY A 40 12.40 37.99 23.78
N GLU A 41 11.34 37.79 24.57
CA GLU A 41 11.18 38.35 25.93
C GLU A 41 12.28 37.84 26.88
N ALA A 42 12.62 36.56 26.83
CA ALA A 42 13.62 35.95 27.70
C ALA A 42 15.07 36.42 27.41
N MET A 43 15.38 36.81 26.17
CA MET A 43 16.73 37.22 25.77
C MET A 43 16.91 38.74 25.65
N GLY A 44 15.89 39.55 25.95
CA GLY A 44 15.97 41.02 25.91
C GLY A 44 16.17 41.61 24.50
N PHE A 45 15.89 40.84 23.45
CA PHE A 45 15.94 41.32 22.07
C PHE A 45 14.66 42.10 21.73
N ALA A 46 14.77 43.17 20.94
CA ALA A 46 13.59 43.77 20.32
C ALA A 46 12.86 42.71 19.46
N ALA A 47 11.54 42.62 19.59
CA ALA A 47 10.70 41.70 18.82
C ALA A 47 11.03 41.83 17.31
N GLY A 48 11.65 40.80 16.70
CA GLY A 48 11.99 40.79 15.27
C GLY A 48 13.41 40.34 14.90
N ALA A 49 14.34 40.15 15.85
CA ALA A 49 15.73 39.80 15.54
C ALA A 49 16.06 38.29 15.54
N ALA A 50 15.33 37.47 16.30
CA ALA A 50 15.61 36.03 16.45
C ALA A 50 14.94 35.19 15.34
N PRO A 51 15.56 34.08 14.86
CA PRO A 51 14.93 33.18 13.89
C PRO A 51 13.62 32.59 14.41
N ALA A 52 12.57 32.63 13.59
CA ALA A 52 11.25 32.10 13.90
C ALA A 52 10.92 30.88 13.02
N TRP A 53 10.17 29.94 13.56
CA TRP A 53 9.72 28.74 12.86
C TRP A 53 8.62 29.03 11.84
N HIS A 54 8.81 28.52 10.63
CA HIS A 54 7.85 28.56 9.53
C HIS A 54 7.69 27.16 8.93
N VAL A 55 6.51 26.87 8.40
CA VAL A 55 6.26 25.70 7.55
C VAL A 55 6.19 26.14 6.09
N THR A 56 6.78 25.37 5.19
CA THR A 56 6.72 25.63 3.74
C THR A 56 5.39 25.14 3.16
N GLY A 57 4.97 25.74 2.04
CA GLY A 57 4.01 25.11 1.13
C GLY A 57 4.54 23.78 0.56
N ASP A 58 3.69 23.07 -0.19
CA ASP A 58 4.04 21.78 -0.77
C ASP A 58 5.19 21.88 -1.78
N LEU A 59 6.21 21.05 -1.58
CA LEU A 59 7.36 20.88 -2.44
C LEU A 59 7.25 19.59 -3.26
N PRO A 60 7.80 19.56 -4.50
CA PRO A 60 7.90 18.33 -5.29
C PRO A 60 8.67 17.24 -4.53
N GLU A 61 8.19 16.01 -4.62
CA GLU A 61 8.79 14.86 -3.92
C GLU A 61 10.17 14.51 -4.50
N ARG A 62 11.16 14.39 -3.61
CA ARG A 62 12.51 13.89 -3.90
C ARG A 62 12.75 12.58 -3.15
N ALA A 63 13.79 11.84 -3.58
CA ALA A 63 14.17 10.54 -3.03
C ALA A 63 14.58 10.56 -1.54
N ASN A 64 14.85 11.73 -0.92
CA ASN A 64 15.06 11.88 0.53
C ASN A 64 14.73 13.33 1.01
N PRO A 65 13.89 13.54 2.04
CA PRO A 65 13.49 14.87 2.51
C PRO A 65 14.56 15.60 3.34
N TRP A 66 15.46 14.88 4.00
CA TRP A 66 16.60 15.48 4.72
C TRP A 66 17.64 16.07 3.76
N ASP A 67 17.81 15.49 2.57
CA ASP A 67 18.68 16.07 1.53
C ASP A 67 18.20 17.48 1.14
N ALA A 68 16.87 17.71 1.05
CA ALA A 68 16.33 19.04 0.80
C ALA A 68 16.63 20.02 1.94
N CYS A 69 16.57 19.57 3.19
CA CYS A 69 16.92 20.40 4.35
C CYS A 69 18.41 20.77 4.33
N HIS A 70 19.30 19.79 4.10
CA HIS A 70 20.75 20.04 4.06
C HIS A 70 21.17 20.92 2.88
N MET A 71 20.45 20.88 1.75
CA MET A 71 20.67 21.79 0.62
C MET A 71 20.41 23.26 0.98
N LEU A 72 19.39 23.55 1.79
CA LEU A 72 19.07 24.92 2.24
C LEU A 72 20.24 25.61 2.95
N LEU A 73 21.10 24.84 3.62
CA LEU A 73 22.30 25.35 4.28
C LEU A 73 23.55 25.35 3.39
N ARG A 74 23.60 24.53 2.33
CA ARG A 74 24.79 24.34 1.47
C ARG A 74 24.95 25.45 0.42
N GLU A 75 23.85 26.06 -0.04
CA GLU A 75 23.86 27.08 -1.12
C GLU A 75 24.28 28.50 -0.67
N GLY A 76 25.23 28.62 0.27
CA GLY A 76 25.81 29.93 0.61
C GLY A 76 24.88 30.82 1.45
N LEU A 77 24.22 30.22 2.43
CA LEU A 77 23.37 30.90 3.39
C LEU A 77 23.77 30.53 4.84
N GLY A 78 25.08 30.56 5.14
CA GLY A 78 25.62 30.68 6.50
C GLY A 78 25.99 32.14 6.81
N PHE A 79 26.13 32.52 8.09
CA PHE A 79 26.35 33.90 8.57
C PHE A 79 27.36 34.69 7.70
N GLY A 80 26.81 35.50 6.79
CA GLY A 80 27.53 36.27 5.78
C GLY A 80 26.56 36.78 4.71
N ALA A 81 25.98 37.96 4.94
CA ALA A 81 25.23 38.81 4.00
C ALA A 81 24.46 38.10 2.84
N GLY A 82 23.44 37.29 3.16
CA GLY A 82 22.52 36.77 2.13
C GLY A 82 21.56 35.68 2.60
N SER A 83 21.95 34.90 3.60
CA SER A 83 21.15 33.82 4.21
C SER A 83 19.85 34.26 4.87
N ALA A 84 18.73 33.64 4.49
CA ALA A 84 17.48 33.74 5.23
C ALA A 84 17.27 32.58 6.25
N VAL A 85 17.79 31.36 6.01
CA VAL A 85 17.43 30.15 6.78
C VAL A 85 18.53 29.78 7.80
N ALA A 86 18.15 29.73 9.08
CA ALA A 86 19.01 29.39 10.21
C ALA A 86 19.01 27.88 10.56
N PHE A 87 17.92 27.16 10.32
CA PHE A 87 17.77 25.72 10.59
C PHE A 87 16.65 25.14 9.71
N ALA A 88 16.70 23.86 9.37
CA ALA A 88 15.61 23.18 8.65
C ALA A 88 15.47 21.71 9.10
N GLU A 89 14.24 21.23 9.23
CA GLU A 89 13.91 19.81 9.38
C GLU A 89 12.69 19.45 8.51
N PRO A 90 12.56 18.20 8.05
CA PRO A 90 11.42 17.81 7.23
C PRO A 90 10.14 17.71 8.07
N ASP A 91 9.00 18.10 7.50
CA ASP A 91 7.69 17.88 8.12
C ASP A 91 7.24 16.43 7.84
N ILE A 92 7.62 15.52 8.73
CA ILE A 92 7.40 14.08 8.54
C ILE A 92 6.08 13.65 9.20
N GLU A 93 5.31 12.85 8.47
CA GLU A 93 4.18 12.10 8.99
C GLU A 93 4.70 10.73 9.47
N TRP A 94 4.63 10.48 10.78
CA TRP A 94 4.99 9.18 11.36
C TRP A 94 3.88 8.18 11.06
N SER A 95 4.16 6.99 10.52
CA SER A 95 3.16 5.92 10.36
C SER A 95 3.82 4.56 10.62
N THR A 96 3.30 3.79 11.57
CA THR A 96 3.66 2.38 11.71
C THR A 96 2.67 1.52 10.91
N PRO A 97 3.00 0.27 10.58
CA PRO A 97 2.01 -0.68 10.08
C PRO A 97 0.79 -0.69 11.00
N ASP A 98 -0.39 -0.72 10.39
CA ASP A 98 -1.66 -0.73 11.11
C ASP A 98 -1.74 -1.98 11.99
N HIS A 99 -1.72 -1.76 13.31
CA HIS A 99 -2.25 -2.72 14.26
C HIS A 99 -3.68 -2.29 14.54
N ASP A 100 -4.61 -2.85 13.77
CA ASP A 100 -6.02 -2.72 14.07
C ASP A 100 -6.30 -3.53 15.35
N ASP A 101 -6.74 -2.85 16.39
CA ASP A 101 -7.46 -3.54 17.46
C ASP A 101 -8.61 -4.31 16.81
N PRO A 102 -8.88 -5.57 17.21
CA PRO A 102 -9.97 -6.34 16.62
C PRO A 102 -11.27 -5.54 16.69
N PRO A 103 -12.10 -5.56 15.62
CA PRO A 103 -13.32 -4.77 15.58
C PRO A 103 -14.18 -5.06 16.80
N ARG A 104 -14.52 -4.01 17.55
CA ARG A 104 -15.31 -4.12 18.77
C ARG A 104 -16.78 -4.23 18.38
N THR A 105 -17.25 -5.46 18.23
CA THR A 105 -18.55 -5.79 17.60
C THR A 105 -19.70 -5.97 18.61
N SER A 106 -19.41 -6.04 19.91
CA SER A 106 -20.44 -6.31 20.92
C SER A 106 -21.42 -5.13 21.07
N PRO A 107 -22.75 -5.35 20.94
CA PRO A 107 -23.76 -4.29 21.06
C PRO A 107 -23.86 -3.65 22.46
N GLY A 108 -23.39 -4.35 23.51
CA GLY A 108 -23.44 -3.91 24.91
C GLY A 108 -22.12 -3.42 25.50
N GLY A 109 -21.07 -3.31 24.69
CA GLY A 109 -19.69 -3.10 25.15
C GLY A 109 -18.99 -4.43 25.50
N ASN A 110 -17.69 -4.51 25.24
CA ASN A 110 -16.89 -5.67 25.60
C ASN A 110 -16.62 -5.72 27.12
N PRO A 111 -16.66 -6.89 27.76
CA PRO A 111 -16.24 -7.03 29.16
C PRO A 111 -14.71 -6.94 29.29
N GLN A 112 -14.21 -6.83 30.52
CA GLN A 112 -12.77 -6.93 30.80
C GLN A 112 -12.21 -8.26 30.27
N ARG A 113 -11.06 -8.20 29.57
CA ARG A 113 -10.45 -9.38 28.97
C ARG A 113 -9.97 -10.36 30.03
N ALA A 114 -9.99 -11.65 29.70
CA ALA A 114 -9.56 -12.72 30.59
C ALA A 114 -8.04 -12.96 30.58
N ASP A 115 -7.35 -12.50 29.53
CA ASP A 115 -5.90 -12.59 29.38
C ASP A 115 -5.12 -11.49 30.13
N HIS A 116 -5.85 -10.58 30.76
CA HIS A 116 -5.31 -9.57 31.68
C HIS A 116 -5.96 -9.70 33.07
N PRO A 117 -5.22 -9.35 34.15
CA PRO A 117 -5.80 -9.23 35.48
C PRO A 117 -7.04 -8.31 35.47
N ARG A 118 -8.14 -8.80 36.02
CA ARG A 118 -9.41 -8.06 36.06
C ARG A 118 -9.48 -7.19 37.30
N GLY A 119 -9.86 -5.93 37.12
CA GLY A 119 -10.18 -5.00 38.19
C GLY A 119 -11.63 -5.15 38.68
N PRO A 120 -11.92 -4.78 39.93
CA PRO A 120 -13.26 -4.90 40.49
C PRO A 120 -14.25 -3.90 39.86
N GLY A 121 -15.05 -4.36 38.90
CA GLY A 121 -16.07 -3.56 38.19
C GLY A 121 -15.49 -2.52 37.24
N ASP A 122 -16.36 -1.75 36.58
CA ASP A 122 -15.98 -0.88 35.45
C ASP A 122 -15.11 0.33 35.85
N ASN A 123 -15.30 0.89 37.05
CA ASN A 123 -14.59 2.10 37.52
C ASN A 123 -13.41 1.78 38.45
N TRP A 124 -12.88 0.55 38.40
CA TRP A 124 -11.91 0.08 39.39
C TRP A 124 -10.69 1.00 39.53
N PHE A 125 -10.14 1.50 38.42
CA PHE A 125 -8.93 2.32 38.41
C PHE A 125 -9.08 3.63 39.20
N LEU A 126 -10.30 4.17 39.35
CA LEU A 126 -10.56 5.41 40.09
C LEU A 126 -10.55 5.24 41.61
N ARG A 127 -10.68 4.00 42.11
CA ARG A 127 -10.86 3.72 43.53
C ARG A 127 -9.60 4.03 44.33
N ARG A 128 -9.76 4.11 45.65
CA ARG A 128 -8.69 4.53 46.58
C ARG A 128 -7.48 3.62 46.53
N GLU A 129 -7.71 2.32 46.39
CA GLU A 129 -6.70 1.27 46.32
C GLU A 129 -5.91 1.23 44.99
N PHE A 130 -6.36 1.99 43.98
CA PHE A 130 -5.71 2.14 42.68
C PHE A 130 -5.18 3.58 42.48
N SER A 131 -5.75 4.38 41.59
CA SER A 131 -5.25 5.75 41.33
C SER A 131 -5.59 6.75 42.43
N GLY A 132 -6.60 6.46 43.26
CA GLY A 132 -7.11 7.41 44.26
C GLY A 132 -7.84 8.63 43.69
N LEU A 133 -8.09 8.69 42.38
CA LEU A 133 -8.71 9.85 41.73
C LEU A 133 -10.11 10.18 42.24
N ALA A 134 -10.95 9.17 42.53
CA ALA A 134 -12.28 9.42 43.08
C ALA A 134 -12.21 10.12 44.46
N ALA A 135 -11.39 9.59 45.36
CA ALA A 135 -11.18 10.18 46.68
C ALA A 135 -10.52 11.57 46.60
N ALA A 136 -9.61 11.78 45.64
CA ALA A 136 -8.98 13.06 45.41
C ALA A 136 -9.99 14.13 44.96
N ARG A 137 -10.91 13.78 44.05
CA ARG A 137 -12.01 14.66 43.63
C ARG A 137 -12.93 15.02 44.79
N GLU A 138 -13.31 14.04 45.62
CA GLU A 138 -14.19 14.29 46.78
C GLU A 138 -13.54 15.24 47.79
N GLU A 139 -12.23 15.08 48.04
CA GLU A 139 -11.47 16.00 48.88
C GLU A 139 -11.43 17.41 48.28
N LEU A 140 -11.13 17.52 46.98
CA LEU A 140 -11.11 18.82 46.31
C LEU A 140 -12.49 19.48 46.29
N ALA A 141 -13.56 18.72 46.06
CA ALA A 141 -14.93 19.24 46.09
C ALA A 141 -15.29 19.79 47.48
N ARG A 142 -14.86 19.13 48.56
CA ARG A 142 -14.99 19.67 49.92
C ARG A 142 -14.22 20.98 50.11
N HIS A 143 -13.05 21.11 49.49
CA HIS A 143 -12.23 22.33 49.53
C HIS A 143 -12.85 23.50 48.74
N LEU A 144 -13.36 23.24 47.53
CA LEU A 144 -13.94 24.25 46.64
C LEU A 144 -15.38 24.64 47.00
N GLY A 145 -16.13 23.75 47.66
CA GLY A 145 -17.56 23.93 47.91
C GLY A 145 -18.34 23.99 46.59
N ALA A 146 -19.06 25.08 46.35
CA ALA A 146 -19.85 25.29 45.12
C ALA A 146 -19.05 25.94 43.96
N GLN A 147 -17.77 26.26 44.17
CA GLN A 147 -16.94 26.90 43.15
C GLN A 147 -16.51 25.89 42.08
N LYS A 148 -16.49 26.32 40.82
CA LYS A 148 -15.94 25.53 39.71
C LYS A 148 -14.41 25.64 39.70
N PRO A 149 -13.68 24.56 39.33
CA PRO A 149 -12.24 24.62 39.16
C PRO A 149 -11.80 25.71 38.16
N ALA A 150 -10.77 26.47 38.51
CA ALA A 150 -10.17 27.48 37.63
C ALA A 150 -9.08 26.93 36.71
N THR A 151 -8.55 25.75 37.03
CA THR A 151 -7.59 24.97 36.25
C THR A 151 -8.27 24.38 35.02
N ARG A 152 -7.66 24.54 33.84
CA ARG A 152 -8.20 24.02 32.57
C ARG A 152 -7.24 23.05 31.91
N LEU A 153 -7.77 21.98 31.34
CA LEU A 153 -6.99 20.97 30.62
C LEU A 153 -7.10 21.18 29.10
N ALA A 154 -6.03 20.87 28.38
CA ALA A 154 -6.05 20.68 26.94
C ALA A 154 -5.92 19.18 26.63
N HIS A 155 -6.79 18.66 25.77
CA HIS A 155 -6.81 17.27 25.36
C HIS A 155 -6.33 17.16 23.91
N PHE A 156 -5.11 16.69 23.71
CA PHE A 156 -4.48 16.54 22.40
C PHE A 156 -4.68 15.10 21.94
N ASP A 157 -5.55 14.88 20.95
CA ASP A 157 -5.91 13.53 20.49
C ASP A 157 -6.47 13.52 19.06
N THR A 158 -7.13 12.43 18.65
CA THR A 158 -7.72 12.23 17.32
C THR A 158 -8.99 13.05 17.05
N GLY A 159 -9.41 13.85 18.03
CA GLY A 159 -10.75 14.45 18.11
C GLY A 159 -11.65 13.65 19.07
N PHE A 160 -12.91 14.06 19.17
CA PHE A 160 -13.88 13.39 20.05
C PHE A 160 -15.27 13.30 19.42
N ASP A 161 -16.09 12.41 19.98
CA ASP A 161 -17.52 12.29 19.70
C ASP A 161 -18.33 13.15 20.67
N ALA A 162 -18.87 14.27 20.16
CA ALA A 162 -19.70 15.16 20.96
C ALA A 162 -21.05 14.54 21.39
N SER A 163 -21.51 13.48 20.71
CA SER A 163 -22.78 12.81 20.99
C SER A 163 -22.67 11.71 22.05
N HIS A 164 -21.45 11.33 22.44
CA HIS A 164 -21.24 10.25 23.39
C HIS A 164 -21.57 10.67 24.83
N THR A 165 -22.30 9.84 25.58
CA THR A 165 -22.76 10.14 26.96
C THR A 165 -21.64 10.36 27.97
N THR A 166 -20.41 9.91 27.66
CA THR A 166 -19.22 10.14 28.49
C THR A 166 -18.56 11.49 28.24
N CYS A 167 -19.07 12.31 27.33
CA CYS A 167 -18.55 13.65 27.05
C CYS A 167 -18.43 14.47 28.36
N PRO A 168 -17.32 15.21 28.60
CA PRO A 168 -17.14 16.00 29.80
C PRO A 168 -18.20 17.09 29.95
N LEU A 169 -18.72 17.29 31.16
CA LEU A 169 -19.64 18.41 31.46
C LEU A 169 -18.96 19.79 31.29
N GLY A 170 -17.65 19.86 31.50
CA GLY A 170 -16.84 21.07 31.33
C GLY A 170 -16.19 21.21 29.95
N LEU A 171 -16.65 20.47 28.94
CA LEU A 171 -16.07 20.59 27.60
C LEU A 171 -16.21 22.03 27.07
N ARG A 172 -15.13 22.58 26.50
CA ARG A 172 -15.06 23.92 25.90
C ARG A 172 -14.96 23.83 24.37
N PRO A 173 -16.06 23.60 23.65
CA PRO A 173 -16.05 23.49 22.18
C PRO A 173 -15.66 24.80 21.49
N ASP A 174 -15.85 25.94 22.14
CA ASP A 174 -15.39 27.26 21.66
C ASP A 174 -13.84 27.36 21.60
N LEU A 175 -13.15 26.58 22.44
CA LEU A 175 -11.70 26.43 22.41
C LEU A 175 -11.23 25.28 21.51
N ALA A 176 -12.14 24.58 20.83
CA ALA A 176 -11.77 23.45 20.00
C ALA A 176 -10.89 23.87 18.82
N ARG A 177 -9.88 23.08 18.47
CA ARG A 177 -8.96 23.35 17.35
C ARG A 177 -8.65 22.09 16.55
N ASN A 178 -8.63 22.22 15.22
CA ASN A 178 -8.21 21.18 14.28
C ASN A 178 -6.88 21.57 13.62
N PHE A 179 -5.88 20.68 13.71
CA PHE A 179 -4.56 20.83 13.10
C PHE A 179 -4.28 19.79 12.00
N VAL A 180 -5.26 18.92 11.69
CA VAL A 180 -5.14 17.84 10.69
C VAL A 180 -5.59 18.31 9.30
N GLU A 181 -6.79 18.89 9.20
CA GLU A 181 -7.45 19.28 7.94
C GLU A 181 -7.16 20.73 7.51
N ARG A 182 -6.11 21.36 8.06
CA ARG A 182 -5.70 22.72 7.67
C ARG A 182 -4.97 22.69 6.31
N ASN A 183 -5.74 22.54 5.24
CA ASN A 183 -5.30 22.94 3.91
C ASN A 183 -5.41 24.47 3.80
N ASP A 184 -4.62 25.08 2.91
CA ASP A 184 -4.68 26.51 2.57
C ASP A 184 -6.04 26.97 1.98
N GLU A 185 -7.03 26.07 1.94
CA GLU A 185 -8.39 26.23 1.38
C GLU A 185 -9.51 26.35 2.44
N GLY A 186 -9.21 26.49 3.73
CA GLY A 186 -10.19 26.97 4.72
C GLY A 186 -11.12 25.92 5.35
N GLY A 187 -10.63 24.73 5.69
CA GLY A 187 -11.34 23.80 6.59
C GLY A 187 -11.62 24.40 7.99
N PRO A 188 -12.60 23.89 8.76
CA PRO A 188 -13.01 24.53 10.02
C PRO A 188 -11.92 24.37 11.08
N ALA A 189 -11.13 25.43 11.25
CA ALA A 189 -10.02 25.52 12.21
C ALA A 189 -10.46 25.45 13.69
N HIS A 190 -11.77 25.56 13.96
CA HIS A 190 -12.37 25.78 15.28
C HIS A 190 -13.25 24.63 15.77
N GLU A 191 -13.06 23.42 15.27
CA GLU A 191 -13.68 22.21 15.80
C GLU A 191 -12.63 21.13 16.08
N ALA A 192 -12.97 20.12 16.89
CA ALA A 192 -12.09 18.99 17.18
C ALA A 192 -12.89 17.69 17.16
N LEU A 193 -13.86 17.59 16.25
CA LEU A 193 -14.70 16.41 16.10
C LEU A 193 -13.91 15.29 15.42
N ASP A 194 -14.10 14.07 15.93
CA ASP A 194 -13.57 12.85 15.34
C ASP A 194 -14.47 12.46 14.15
N ARG A 195 -14.11 12.94 12.94
CA ARG A 195 -14.85 12.68 11.70
C ARG A 195 -14.52 11.28 11.16
N ALA A 196 -15.49 10.64 10.51
CA ALA A 196 -15.37 9.26 10.06
C ALA A 196 -14.55 9.17 8.78
N ASP A 197 -13.31 9.69 8.82
CA ASP A 197 -12.56 9.98 7.61
C ASP A 197 -11.57 8.86 7.21
N GLY A 198 -12.02 7.94 6.35
CA GLY A 198 -11.26 6.89 5.68
C GLY A 198 -11.28 5.52 6.38
N THR A 199 -11.13 4.45 5.60
CA THR A 199 -10.96 3.04 6.07
C THR A 199 -9.63 2.78 6.78
N LEU A 200 -9.01 3.85 7.27
CA LEU A 200 -7.66 3.92 7.79
C LEU A 200 -7.62 5.03 8.86
N SER A 201 -8.51 4.96 9.86
CA SER A 201 -8.55 5.84 11.06
C SER A 201 -8.64 4.95 12.33
N ASN A 202 -8.17 5.42 13.49
CA ASN A 202 -8.42 4.79 14.81
C ASN A 202 -9.59 5.54 15.46
N PRO A 203 -10.83 5.30 15.00
CA PRO A 203 -11.93 6.19 15.23
C PRO A 203 -12.44 5.98 16.67
N GLY A 204 -12.42 7.02 17.49
CA GLY A 204 -12.85 6.98 18.89
C GLY A 204 -11.75 6.86 19.95
N HIS A 205 -10.46 6.85 19.57
CA HIS A 205 -9.39 6.90 20.57
C HIS A 205 -9.48 8.16 21.44
N GLY A 206 -9.59 9.34 20.84
CA GLY A 206 -9.74 10.59 21.59
C GLY A 206 -11.03 10.66 22.41
N THR A 207 -12.14 10.08 21.93
CA THR A 207 -13.37 9.93 22.72
C THR A 207 -13.13 9.13 24.00
N ALA A 208 -12.40 8.01 23.90
CA ALA A 208 -12.09 7.15 25.04
C ALA A 208 -11.14 7.81 26.04
N THR A 209 -10.03 8.41 25.57
CA THR A 209 -9.07 9.07 26.47
C THR A 209 -9.67 10.33 27.12
N LEU A 210 -10.54 11.07 26.42
CA LEU A 210 -11.31 12.18 26.98
C LEU A 210 -12.30 11.71 28.06
N ALA A 211 -12.93 10.55 27.87
CA ALA A 211 -13.82 9.95 28.86
C ALA A 211 -13.08 9.61 30.16
N ILE A 212 -11.85 9.08 30.08
CA ILE A 212 -10.99 8.79 31.23
C ILE A 212 -10.45 10.08 31.85
N LEU A 213 -10.16 11.11 31.05
CA LEU A 213 -9.64 12.39 31.54
C LEU A 213 -10.67 13.15 32.39
N ALA A 214 -11.85 13.43 31.82
CA ALA A 214 -12.83 14.33 32.41
C ALA A 214 -14.29 13.93 32.14
N GLY A 215 -14.52 12.73 31.61
CA GLY A 215 -15.86 12.25 31.28
C GLY A 215 -16.81 12.17 32.47
N SER A 216 -18.11 12.21 32.17
CA SER A 216 -19.19 12.25 33.17
C SER A 216 -19.16 11.08 34.18
N LYS A 217 -18.83 9.86 33.74
CA LYS A 217 -18.81 8.64 34.58
C LYS A 217 -17.40 8.17 34.97
N TYR A 218 -16.43 8.34 34.08
CA TYR A 218 -15.08 7.75 34.21
C TYR A 218 -13.96 8.78 34.38
N GLY A 219 -14.28 10.08 34.34
CA GLY A 219 -13.29 11.16 34.29
C GLY A 219 -12.53 11.38 35.58
N GLY A 220 -11.20 11.28 35.55
CA GLY A 220 -10.31 11.60 36.66
C GLY A 220 -10.48 13.04 37.17
N ALA A 221 -10.61 14.00 36.26
CA ALA A 221 -10.84 15.43 36.49
C ALA A 221 -12.30 15.82 36.14
N HIS A 222 -13.26 15.01 36.57
CA HIS A 222 -14.69 15.31 36.39
C HIS A 222 -15.05 16.73 36.88
N GLY A 223 -15.73 17.51 36.04
CA GLY A 223 -16.15 18.88 36.34
C GLY A 223 -15.14 19.98 36.00
N PHE A 224 -13.91 19.62 35.61
CA PHE A 224 -12.93 20.58 35.09
C PHE A 224 -13.25 20.98 33.65
N GLU A 225 -12.80 22.18 33.26
CA GLU A 225 -12.90 22.60 31.87
C GLU A 225 -11.85 21.90 30.99
N VAL A 226 -12.26 21.46 29.80
CA VAL A 226 -11.38 20.79 28.84
C VAL A 226 -11.51 21.39 27.45
N ALA A 227 -10.39 21.87 26.89
CA ALA A 227 -10.29 22.31 25.50
C ALA A 227 -9.83 21.13 24.61
N PRO A 228 -10.62 20.71 23.61
CA PRO A 228 -10.26 19.59 22.74
C PRO A 228 -9.44 20.03 21.53
N PHE A 229 -8.33 19.34 21.26
CA PHE A 229 -7.42 19.61 20.15
C PHE A 229 -7.28 18.35 19.29
N ARG A 230 -7.72 18.43 18.04
CA ARG A 230 -7.52 17.37 17.04
C ARG A 230 -6.18 17.60 16.35
N VAL A 231 -5.15 16.87 16.79
CA VAL A 231 -3.75 17.06 16.32
C VAL A 231 -3.28 15.96 15.37
N CYS A 232 -4.03 14.87 15.27
CA CYS A 232 -3.73 13.75 14.37
C CYS A 232 -5.02 13.05 13.91
N PRO A 233 -5.05 12.40 12.74
CA PRO A 233 -6.13 11.50 12.35
C PRO A 233 -6.01 10.11 13.01
N ARG A 234 -4.81 9.76 13.49
CA ARG A 234 -4.53 8.53 14.26
C ARG A 234 -3.48 8.82 15.34
N VAL A 235 -3.49 8.02 16.41
CA VAL A 235 -2.52 8.06 17.53
C VAL A 235 -1.06 7.97 17.08
N VAL A 236 -0.82 7.43 15.88
CA VAL A 236 0.51 7.25 15.31
C VAL A 236 0.80 8.24 14.16
N LEU A 237 -0.20 8.95 13.60
CA LEU A 237 -0.03 9.89 12.48
C LEU A 237 0.05 11.34 12.95
N VAL A 238 1.13 11.72 13.62
CA VAL A 238 1.36 13.14 13.96
C VAL A 238 2.33 13.73 12.93
N ARG A 239 1.86 14.69 12.13
CA ARG A 239 2.77 15.58 11.41
C ARG A 239 3.51 16.44 12.42
N THR A 240 4.82 16.54 12.29
CA THR A 240 5.65 17.34 13.20
C THR A 240 5.15 18.78 13.33
N SER A 241 4.64 19.39 12.25
CA SER A 241 4.03 20.72 12.30
C SER A 241 2.79 20.80 13.19
N ALA A 242 1.90 19.79 13.17
CA ALA A 242 0.59 19.85 13.80
C ALA A 242 0.69 19.92 15.34
N LEU A 243 1.55 19.08 15.93
CA LEU A 243 1.76 19.08 17.37
C LEU A 243 2.50 20.34 17.85
N ALA A 244 3.49 20.81 17.08
CA ALA A 244 4.19 22.06 17.37
C ALA A 244 3.21 23.25 17.41
N GLU A 245 2.33 23.36 16.42
CA GLU A 245 1.31 24.41 16.32
C GLU A 245 0.25 24.31 17.45
N ALA A 246 -0.11 23.08 17.85
CA ALA A 246 -1.03 22.86 18.97
C ALA A 246 -0.43 23.29 20.32
N MET A 247 0.83 22.93 20.59
CA MET A 247 1.56 23.38 21.79
C MET A 247 1.72 24.91 21.80
N ASP A 248 2.05 25.51 20.65
CA ASP A 248 2.18 26.97 20.51
C ASP A 248 0.85 27.68 20.75
N THR A 249 -0.27 27.09 20.32
CA THR A 249 -1.61 27.63 20.57
C THR A 249 -1.91 27.70 22.07
N VAL A 250 -1.62 26.64 22.83
CA VAL A 250 -1.77 26.62 24.30
C VAL A 250 -0.87 27.67 24.94
N LEU A 251 0.38 27.79 24.47
CA LEU A 251 1.31 28.83 24.95
C LEU A 251 0.78 30.24 24.66
N GLY A 252 0.15 30.47 23.51
CA GLY A 252 -0.47 31.73 23.13
C GLY A 252 -1.62 32.13 24.06
N TRP A 253 -2.33 31.16 24.63
CA TRP A 253 -3.45 31.39 25.54
C TRP A 253 -3.04 31.64 27.00
N ARG A 254 -1.76 31.48 27.36
CA ARG A 254 -1.27 31.59 28.75
C ARG A 254 -1.63 32.90 29.46
N GLY A 255 -1.77 33.99 28.70
CA GLY A 255 -2.06 35.33 29.22
C GLY A 255 -3.54 35.64 29.41
N ASP A 256 -4.44 34.78 28.94
CA ASP A 256 -5.90 35.03 28.97
C ASP A 256 -6.61 33.98 29.83
N ALA A 257 -7.27 34.44 30.89
CA ALA A 257 -7.99 33.58 31.82
C ALA A 257 -9.12 32.75 31.15
N GLN A 258 -9.71 33.24 30.07
CA GLN A 258 -10.83 32.59 29.39
C GLN A 258 -10.40 31.43 28.49
N THR A 259 -9.13 31.44 28.05
CA THR A 259 -8.58 30.49 27.08
C THR A 259 -7.42 29.66 27.63
N ARG A 260 -6.71 30.12 28.68
CA ARG A 260 -5.53 29.41 29.24
C ARG A 260 -5.81 27.94 29.54
N CYS A 261 -4.79 27.10 29.33
CA CYS A 261 -4.76 25.71 29.78
C CYS A 261 -3.50 25.48 30.61
N ASP A 262 -3.64 24.75 31.72
CA ASP A 262 -2.60 24.53 32.72
C ASP A 262 -2.01 23.12 32.63
N VAL A 263 -2.77 22.17 32.07
CA VAL A 263 -2.36 20.77 31.88
C VAL A 263 -2.66 20.33 30.46
N VAL A 264 -1.69 19.71 29.79
CA VAL A 264 -1.88 19.04 28.50
C VAL A 264 -1.87 17.53 28.72
N SER A 265 -2.94 16.85 28.31
CA SER A 265 -3.01 15.38 28.24
C SER A 265 -2.87 14.95 26.79
N MET A 266 -1.90 14.07 26.51
CA MET A 266 -1.61 13.65 25.15
C MET A 266 -1.29 12.15 25.08
N SER A 267 -2.17 11.39 24.43
CA SER A 267 -2.05 9.93 24.36
C SER A 267 -1.55 9.47 22.98
N MET A 268 -0.39 9.98 22.55
CA MET A 268 0.22 9.69 21.23
C MET A 268 1.74 9.86 21.24
N GLY A 269 2.41 9.40 20.18
CA GLY A 269 3.85 9.58 20.00
C GLY A 269 4.31 9.52 18.55
N GLY A 270 5.49 10.08 18.27
CA GLY A 270 6.07 10.17 16.94
C GLY A 270 7.58 10.36 16.92
N LEU A 271 8.09 10.88 15.79
CA LEU A 271 9.53 11.10 15.57
C LEU A 271 10.05 12.34 16.31
N ALA A 272 11.32 12.29 16.70
CA ALA A 272 12.00 13.41 17.33
C ALA A 272 12.03 14.63 16.39
N SER A 273 11.72 15.81 16.92
CA SER A 273 11.67 17.08 16.19
C SER A 273 12.22 18.20 17.07
N LYS A 274 13.03 19.09 16.49
CA LYS A 274 13.49 20.29 17.19
C LYS A 274 12.32 21.21 17.51
N ALA A 275 11.37 21.36 16.58
CA ALA A 275 10.20 22.20 16.80
C ALA A 275 9.39 21.73 18.03
N TRP A 276 9.26 20.41 18.25
CA TRP A 276 8.62 19.87 19.45
C TRP A 276 9.40 20.16 20.73
N ALA A 277 10.73 20.05 20.69
CA ALA A 277 11.57 20.37 21.85
C ALA A 277 11.43 21.85 22.22
N ASP A 278 11.49 22.76 21.24
CA ASP A 278 11.33 24.20 21.45
C ASP A 278 9.95 24.54 22.05
N ALA A 279 8.87 23.93 21.53
CA ALA A 279 7.51 24.12 22.03
C ALA A 279 7.31 23.56 23.46
N ALA A 280 7.80 22.36 23.74
CA ALA A 280 7.72 21.74 25.07
C ALA A 280 8.53 22.53 26.10
N ASN A 281 9.71 23.02 25.73
CA ASN A 281 10.52 23.91 26.55
C ASN A 281 9.76 25.18 26.91
N ALA A 282 9.10 25.83 25.94
CA ALA A 282 8.35 27.06 26.17
C ALA A 282 7.11 26.83 27.06
N LEU A 283 6.38 25.74 26.89
CA LEU A 283 5.26 25.37 27.78
C LEU A 283 5.73 25.10 29.22
N TYR A 284 6.87 24.44 29.39
CA TYR A 284 7.48 24.22 30.71
C TYR A 284 7.80 25.53 31.41
N GLU A 285 8.48 26.46 30.72
CA GLU A 285 8.78 27.78 31.28
C GLU A 285 7.51 28.58 31.63
N ALA A 286 6.45 28.41 30.83
CA ALA A 286 5.14 29.03 31.07
C ALA A 286 4.35 28.39 32.22
N GLY A 287 4.77 27.23 32.73
CA GLY A 287 4.12 26.54 33.85
C GLY A 287 3.01 25.58 33.45
N VAL A 288 2.96 25.16 32.19
CA VAL A 288 1.99 24.17 31.69
C VAL A 288 2.56 22.77 31.89
N VAL A 289 1.81 21.90 32.58
CA VAL A 289 2.20 20.51 32.82
C VAL A 289 1.84 19.66 31.61
N VAL A 290 2.82 19.17 30.86
CA VAL A 290 2.60 18.27 29.72
C VAL A 290 2.75 16.81 30.17
N VAL A 291 1.69 16.03 29.98
CA VAL A 291 1.62 14.60 30.35
C VAL A 291 1.39 13.78 29.08
N THR A 292 2.25 12.78 28.85
CA THR A 292 2.22 12.01 27.59
C THR A 292 2.41 10.51 27.79
N ALA A 293 1.71 9.72 26.98
CA ALA A 293 1.85 8.26 26.95
C ALA A 293 3.28 7.83 26.60
N ALA A 294 3.82 6.84 27.32
CA ALA A 294 5.16 6.32 27.03
C ALA A 294 5.26 5.62 25.66
N GLY A 295 4.15 5.16 25.08
CA GLY A 295 4.09 4.35 23.86
C GLY A 295 3.65 2.91 24.16
N ASN A 296 3.38 2.13 23.12
CA ASN A 296 3.01 0.71 23.24
C ASN A 296 3.77 -0.14 22.20
N ASN A 297 3.93 -1.43 22.48
CA ASN A 297 4.59 -2.40 21.61
C ASN A 297 3.99 -3.81 21.71
N PHE A 298 4.28 -4.65 20.71
CA PHE A 298 4.01 -6.08 20.70
C PHE A 298 5.34 -6.81 20.53
N GLY A 299 5.81 -7.49 21.59
CA GLY A 299 7.12 -8.15 21.58
C GLY A 299 8.30 -7.22 21.24
N GLY A 300 8.25 -5.96 21.69
CA GLY A 300 9.31 -4.96 21.45
C GLY A 300 9.21 -4.18 20.13
N LEU A 301 8.18 -4.41 19.32
CA LEU A 301 7.90 -3.70 18.06
C LEU A 301 6.69 -2.75 18.18
N PRO A 302 6.71 -1.54 17.59
CA PRO A 302 7.81 -0.96 16.80
C PRO A 302 8.97 -0.47 17.68
N VAL A 303 8.70 -0.12 18.94
CA VAL A 303 9.70 0.37 19.91
C VAL A 303 9.37 -0.07 21.34
N GLU A 304 10.35 -0.55 22.10
CA GLU A 304 10.15 -0.95 23.52
C GLU A 304 10.35 0.22 24.50
N SER A 305 11.13 1.23 24.09
CA SER A 305 11.47 2.41 24.89
C SER A 305 10.48 3.56 24.76
N VAL A 306 10.48 4.47 25.74
CA VAL A 306 9.62 5.66 25.76
C VAL A 306 9.78 6.48 24.46
N VAL A 307 8.67 6.85 23.83
CA VAL A 307 8.64 7.58 22.55
C VAL A 307 8.59 9.10 22.72
N PHE A 308 8.92 9.87 21.67
CA PHE A 308 8.74 11.32 21.68
C PHE A 308 7.25 11.68 21.49
N PRO A 309 6.75 12.76 22.13
CA PRO A 309 7.48 13.71 22.98
C PRO A 309 7.57 13.28 24.45
N ALA A 310 6.97 12.15 24.86
CA ALA A 310 7.06 11.66 26.23
C ALA A 310 8.52 11.52 26.69
N ARG A 311 9.44 11.24 25.77
CA ARG A 311 10.90 11.16 25.95
C ARG A 311 11.56 12.46 26.45
N PHE A 312 11.00 13.64 26.17
CA PHE A 312 11.52 14.91 26.69
C PHE A 312 11.42 14.98 28.20
N ARG A 313 12.47 15.37 28.92
CA ARG A 313 12.55 15.40 30.39
C ARG A 313 11.61 16.43 31.02
N ARG A 314 11.26 17.51 30.32
CA ARG A 314 10.24 18.50 30.69
C ARG A 314 8.80 18.04 30.41
N VAL A 315 8.64 16.87 29.77
CA VAL A 315 7.35 16.16 29.63
C VAL A 315 7.28 15.02 30.65
N LEU A 316 6.13 14.85 31.31
CA LEU A 316 5.88 13.75 32.24
C LEU A 316 5.42 12.51 31.45
N ALA A 317 6.26 11.47 31.41
CA ALA A 317 5.96 10.23 30.69
C ALA A 317 5.12 9.26 31.53
N VAL A 318 4.12 8.62 30.93
CA VAL A 318 3.22 7.70 31.64
C VAL A 318 3.37 6.26 31.17
N ALA A 319 3.85 5.40 32.06
CA ALA A 319 3.94 3.95 31.88
C ALA A 319 2.68 3.24 32.42
N GLY A 320 2.55 1.94 32.14
CA GLY A 320 1.37 1.15 32.53
C GLY A 320 1.61 0.16 33.67
N ILE A 321 0.60 -0.03 34.53
CA ILE A 321 0.55 -1.07 35.57
C ILE A 321 -0.80 -1.80 35.57
N ARG A 322 -0.78 -3.13 35.65
CA ARG A 322 -1.97 -4.00 35.60
C ARG A 322 -2.68 -4.06 36.96
N ALA A 323 -3.94 -4.50 36.99
CA ALA A 323 -4.78 -4.51 38.19
C ALA A 323 -4.23 -5.37 39.36
N ASP A 324 -3.34 -6.31 39.10
CA ASP A 324 -2.64 -7.12 40.12
C ASP A 324 -1.35 -6.45 40.65
N GLY A 325 -1.02 -5.25 40.17
CA GLY A 325 0.19 -4.50 40.54
C GLY A 325 1.44 -4.88 39.72
N SER A 326 1.32 -5.77 38.74
CA SER A 326 2.45 -6.13 37.86
C SER A 326 2.61 -5.16 36.69
N PRO A 327 3.82 -5.01 36.12
CA PRO A 327 4.05 -4.12 34.98
C PRO A 327 3.18 -4.44 33.77
N TYR A 328 2.65 -3.41 33.11
CA TYR A 328 2.11 -3.55 31.76
C TYR A 328 3.26 -3.43 30.74
N ALA A 329 4.19 -4.38 30.83
CA ALA A 329 5.43 -4.44 30.05
C ALA A 329 5.82 -5.92 29.88
N ASP A 330 6.70 -6.22 28.92
CA ASP A 330 7.26 -7.56 28.70
C ASP A 330 6.20 -8.68 28.57
N LEU A 331 5.06 -8.36 27.93
CA LEU A 331 3.96 -9.30 27.71
C LEU A 331 4.22 -10.19 26.48
N PRO A 332 3.56 -11.37 26.38
CA PRO A 332 3.61 -12.21 25.19
C PRO A 332 3.33 -11.41 23.91
N VAL A 333 3.96 -11.79 22.79
CA VAL A 333 3.91 -11.04 21.52
C VAL A 333 2.49 -10.81 20.99
N GLN A 334 1.50 -11.61 21.40
CA GLN A 334 0.10 -11.43 21.02
C GLN A 334 -0.64 -10.35 21.84
N LEU A 335 -0.04 -9.87 22.94
CA LEU A 335 -0.61 -8.87 23.83
C LEU A 335 0.14 -7.54 23.69
N MET A 336 -0.62 -6.45 23.63
CA MET A 336 -0.04 -5.12 23.66
C MET A 336 0.59 -4.87 25.03
N ALA A 337 1.84 -4.43 25.05
CA ALA A 337 2.59 -3.98 26.21
C ALA A 337 2.87 -2.48 26.15
N GLY A 338 3.02 -1.82 27.30
CA GLY A 338 3.44 -0.43 27.39
C GLY A 338 4.96 -0.30 27.24
N CYS A 339 5.40 0.78 26.59
CA CYS A 339 6.80 1.14 26.54
C CYS A 339 7.29 1.65 27.90
N TYR A 340 8.57 1.41 28.19
CA TYR A 340 9.22 1.87 29.41
C TYR A 340 10.70 2.14 29.16
N GLY A 341 11.34 2.87 30.05
CA GLY A 341 12.75 3.19 29.95
C GLY A 341 13.11 4.05 28.71
N PRO A 342 14.41 4.11 28.38
CA PRO A 342 15.55 3.72 29.21
C PRO A 342 15.65 4.50 30.53
N ALA A 343 16.52 4.02 31.42
CA ALA A 343 16.65 4.45 32.81
C ALA A 343 16.83 5.98 32.98
N SER A 344 17.55 6.63 32.05
CA SER A 344 17.79 8.08 32.09
C SER A 344 16.49 8.91 32.09
N LYS A 345 15.42 8.38 31.48
CA LYS A 345 14.12 9.02 31.39
C LYS A 345 13.17 8.64 32.53
N MET A 346 13.35 7.48 33.13
CA MET A 346 12.46 6.98 34.19
C MET A 346 12.42 7.89 35.43
N ARG A 347 13.41 8.79 35.61
CA ARG A 347 13.39 9.81 36.67
C ARG A 347 12.25 10.83 36.57
N THR A 348 11.68 11.00 35.37
CA THR A 348 10.56 11.93 35.05
C THR A 348 9.34 11.17 34.53
N ALA A 349 9.26 9.87 34.82
CA ALA A 349 8.14 9.01 34.45
C ALA A 349 7.36 8.56 35.69
N LEU A 350 6.07 8.24 35.49
CA LEU A 350 5.17 7.69 36.49
C LEU A 350 4.31 6.59 35.86
N ALA A 351 3.90 5.58 36.62
CA ALA A 351 2.96 4.56 36.14
C ALA A 351 1.52 4.86 36.56
N ALA A 352 0.57 4.50 35.70
CA ALA A 352 -0.87 4.50 36.01
C ALA A 352 -1.57 3.28 35.41
N TRP A 353 -2.80 3.04 35.84
CA TRP A 353 -3.46 1.73 35.75
C TRP A 353 -3.98 1.41 34.34
N THR A 354 -3.61 0.24 33.79
CA THR A 354 -3.98 -0.28 32.46
C THR A 354 -3.53 -1.76 32.33
N PRO A 355 -4.19 -2.65 31.58
CA PRO A 355 -5.36 -2.48 30.71
C PRO A 355 -6.66 -2.80 31.46
N ASN A 356 -7.74 -3.16 30.76
CA ASN A 356 -9.09 -3.35 31.31
C ASN A 356 -9.72 -2.05 31.85
N ILE A 357 -9.44 -0.93 31.19
CA ILE A 357 -9.97 0.40 31.52
C ILE A 357 -11.16 0.71 30.61
N PRO A 358 -12.19 1.43 31.09
CA PRO A 358 -13.29 1.92 30.26
C PRO A 358 -12.83 2.64 28.99
N TRP A 359 -13.43 2.28 27.86
CA TRP A 359 -13.09 2.77 26.55
C TRP A 359 -14.37 3.14 25.79
N ALA A 360 -14.67 4.43 25.72
CA ALA A 360 -15.88 4.94 25.08
C ALA A 360 -15.84 4.74 23.57
N ARG A 361 -16.91 4.17 22.99
CA ARG A 361 -16.96 3.83 21.56
C ARG A 361 -17.61 4.96 20.76
N ARG A 362 -16.86 5.53 19.81
CA ARG A 362 -17.38 6.56 18.89
C ARG A 362 -18.57 6.03 18.08
N GLY A 363 -19.57 6.89 17.85
CA GLY A 363 -20.76 6.59 17.06
C GLY A 363 -21.76 5.65 17.73
N ALA A 364 -21.49 5.23 18.97
CA ALA A 364 -22.29 4.25 19.70
C ALA A 364 -22.95 4.83 20.97
N GLY A 365 -23.21 6.15 20.99
CA GLY A 365 -24.04 6.87 21.97
C GLY A 365 -23.69 6.70 23.45
N ALA A 366 -23.88 5.52 24.02
CA ALA A 366 -23.60 5.19 25.41
C ALA A 366 -22.74 3.94 25.62
N VAL A 367 -22.25 3.30 24.55
CA VAL A 367 -21.49 2.05 24.63
C VAL A 367 -20.06 2.31 25.10
N VAL A 368 -19.67 1.62 26.17
CA VAL A 368 -18.32 1.70 26.75
C VAL A 368 -17.78 0.30 26.95
N ASP A 369 -16.71 -0.02 26.23
CA ASP A 369 -16.00 -1.26 26.40
C ASP A 369 -15.16 -1.22 27.69
N GLN A 370 -15.01 -2.35 28.36
CA GLN A 370 -14.23 -2.49 29.60
C GLN A 370 -12.87 -3.14 29.36
N ASP A 371 -12.46 -3.30 28.10
CA ASP A 371 -11.20 -3.92 27.66
C ASP A 371 -10.16 -2.90 27.14
N GLY A 372 -10.36 -1.60 27.38
CA GLY A 372 -9.41 -0.57 26.99
C GLY A 372 -8.02 -0.79 27.60
N GLY A 373 -6.99 -0.58 26.80
CA GLY A 373 -5.60 -0.84 27.17
C GLY A 373 -4.62 0.19 26.63
N GLY A 374 -3.34 -0.02 26.93
CA GLY A 374 -2.27 0.87 26.49
C GLY A 374 -1.93 1.97 27.50
N THR A 375 -0.74 2.56 27.32
CA THR A 375 -0.30 3.77 28.04
C THR A 375 -1.21 4.98 27.75
N SER A 376 -1.95 4.95 26.65
CA SER A 376 -3.01 5.90 26.32
C SER A 376 -4.17 5.92 27.33
N ALA A 377 -4.50 4.79 27.97
CA ALA A 377 -5.50 4.72 29.04
C ALA A 377 -4.95 5.19 30.40
N ALA A 378 -3.65 5.05 30.60
CA ALA A 378 -2.95 5.46 31.82
C ALA A 378 -2.72 6.98 31.87
N THR A 379 -2.40 7.60 30.73
CA THR A 379 -2.02 9.02 30.62
C THR A 379 -3.06 10.01 31.17
N PRO A 380 -4.36 9.89 30.84
CA PRO A 380 -5.37 10.79 31.36
C PRO A 380 -5.50 10.79 32.88
N GLN A 381 -5.16 9.67 33.54
CA GLN A 381 -5.22 9.55 35.00
C GLN A 381 -4.18 10.47 35.67
N VAL A 382 -2.96 10.50 35.12
CA VAL A 382 -1.87 11.34 35.64
C VAL A 382 -2.14 12.82 35.34
N ALA A 383 -2.65 13.14 34.15
CA ALA A 383 -3.06 14.50 33.80
C ALA A 383 -4.19 15.02 34.72
N ALA A 384 -5.17 14.17 35.02
CA ALA A 384 -6.21 14.50 35.97
C ALA A 384 -5.67 14.75 37.39
N ALA A 385 -4.75 13.91 37.87
CA ALA A 385 -4.13 14.11 39.17
C ALA A 385 -3.33 15.42 39.26
N ALA A 386 -2.60 15.77 38.19
CA ALA A 386 -1.92 17.06 38.08
C ALA A 386 -2.90 18.24 38.17
N ALA A 387 -4.02 18.18 37.45
CA ALA A 387 -5.03 19.23 37.48
C ALA A 387 -5.69 19.38 38.86
N LEU A 388 -6.03 18.26 39.52
CA LEU A 388 -6.58 18.27 40.88
C LEU A 388 -5.61 18.92 41.87
N TRP A 389 -4.32 18.63 41.76
CA TRP A 389 -3.29 19.19 42.65
C TRP A 389 -3.04 20.67 42.40
N LEU A 390 -2.96 21.08 41.13
CA LEU A 390 -2.85 22.49 40.74
C LEU A 390 -4.01 23.31 41.28
N GLU A 391 -5.23 22.80 41.17
CA GLU A 391 -6.43 23.46 41.68
C GLU A 391 -6.39 23.61 43.20
N ARG A 392 -6.05 22.54 43.94
CA ARG A 392 -5.98 22.57 45.41
C ARG A 392 -5.01 23.63 45.93
N TYR A 393 -3.92 23.89 45.21
CA TYR A 393 -2.86 24.79 45.64
C TYR A 393 -2.74 26.05 44.79
N ALA A 394 -3.76 26.39 43.99
CA ALA A 394 -3.72 27.49 43.03
C ALA A 394 -3.27 28.82 43.65
N ALA A 395 -3.76 29.14 44.84
CA ALA A 395 -3.38 30.35 45.58
C ALA A 395 -1.88 30.37 45.95
N ALA A 396 -1.32 29.24 46.40
CA ALA A 396 0.08 29.13 46.76
C ALA A 396 1.02 29.14 45.53
N LEU A 397 0.51 28.69 44.38
CA LEU A 397 1.26 28.59 43.12
C LEU A 397 1.24 29.89 42.31
N ALA A 398 0.26 30.79 42.55
CA ALA A 398 0.06 32.00 41.78
C ALA A 398 1.32 32.88 41.68
N ALA A 399 2.08 32.98 42.77
CA ALA A 399 3.31 33.77 42.84
C ALA A 399 4.58 33.03 42.36
N MET A 400 4.47 31.74 42.02
CA MET A 400 5.63 30.95 41.55
C MET A 400 5.88 31.18 40.06
N PRO A 401 7.16 31.21 39.62
CA PRO A 401 7.50 31.19 38.20
C PRO A 401 7.00 29.90 37.56
N GLY A 402 6.71 29.94 36.25
CA GLY A 402 6.01 28.86 35.55
C GLY A 402 6.67 27.49 35.72
N TRP A 403 7.95 27.35 35.36
CA TRP A 403 8.70 26.08 35.51
C TRP A 403 8.59 25.48 36.92
N ARG A 404 8.55 26.33 37.95
CA ARG A 404 8.48 25.89 39.35
C ARG A 404 7.14 25.27 39.68
N ARG A 405 6.05 25.70 39.03
CA ARG A 405 4.72 25.07 39.17
C ARG A 405 4.74 23.65 38.62
N VAL A 406 5.40 23.42 37.49
CA VAL A 406 5.54 22.09 36.89
C VAL A 406 6.32 21.15 37.81
N GLU A 407 7.44 21.62 38.37
CA GLU A 407 8.24 20.82 39.30
C GLU A 407 7.53 20.59 40.64
N ALA A 408 6.68 21.53 41.08
CA ALA A 408 5.87 21.35 42.27
C ALA A 408 4.86 20.20 42.11
N VAL A 409 4.18 20.15 40.95
CA VAL A 409 3.29 19.03 40.59
C VAL A 409 4.05 17.72 40.53
N ARG A 410 5.19 17.69 39.84
CA ARG A 410 6.04 16.49 39.75
C ARG A 410 6.46 15.99 41.12
N HIS A 411 6.97 16.88 41.96
CA HIS A 411 7.37 16.53 43.32
C HIS A 411 6.21 15.93 44.11
N ALA A 412 5.02 16.52 44.06
CA ALA A 412 3.85 15.99 44.76
C ALA A 412 3.46 14.60 44.25
N LEU A 413 3.34 14.41 42.93
CA LEU A 413 2.98 13.13 42.33
C LEU A 413 4.05 12.05 42.60
N PHE A 414 5.33 12.40 42.53
CA PHE A 414 6.44 11.47 42.72
C PHE A 414 6.63 11.09 44.18
N SER A 415 6.46 12.03 45.11
CA SER A 415 6.62 11.78 46.54
C SER A 415 5.45 10.99 47.13
N ALA A 416 4.27 11.12 46.53
CA ALA A 416 3.07 10.39 46.95
C ALA A 416 2.92 9.02 46.27
N ALA A 417 3.74 8.70 45.26
CA ALA A 417 3.57 7.50 44.46
C ALA A 417 3.61 6.22 45.30
N ALA A 418 2.64 5.33 45.07
CA ALA A 418 2.63 3.99 45.63
C ALA A 418 3.76 3.14 45.03
N GLN A 419 4.31 2.19 45.80
CA GLN A 419 5.54 1.46 45.45
C GLN A 419 6.68 2.43 45.02
N PRO A 420 7.08 3.35 45.93
CA PRO A 420 8.09 4.35 45.60
C PRO A 420 9.40 3.66 45.23
N ALA A 421 10.16 4.33 44.37
CA ALA A 421 11.55 3.99 44.05
C ALA A 421 12.34 3.49 45.27
N GLN A 422 13.01 2.33 45.17
CA GLN A 422 13.89 1.82 46.21
C GLN A 422 15.17 2.65 46.25
N GLY A 423 15.31 3.52 47.26
CA GLY A 423 16.33 4.57 47.27
C GLY A 423 16.01 5.68 46.26
N ASN A 424 16.91 6.66 46.09
CA ASN A 424 16.68 7.78 45.16
C ASN A 424 16.63 7.37 43.66
N ALA A 425 16.74 6.09 43.32
CA ALA A 425 16.83 5.58 41.95
C ALA A 425 15.46 5.15 41.40
N PRO A 426 15.01 5.66 40.24
CA PRO A 426 13.70 5.35 39.68
C PRO A 426 13.55 3.85 39.33
N HIS A 427 12.34 3.31 39.52
CA HIS A 427 11.97 1.95 39.12
C HIS A 427 12.02 1.77 37.61
N LYS A 428 12.54 0.63 37.13
CA LYS A 428 12.70 0.32 35.69
C LYS A 428 11.39 0.48 34.91
N TYR A 429 10.28 -0.03 35.45
CA TYR A 429 8.97 -0.02 34.77
C TYR A 429 8.06 1.11 35.22
N PHE A 430 8.22 1.61 36.45
CA PHE A 430 7.27 2.53 37.08
C PHE A 430 7.82 3.94 37.29
N GLY A 431 9.10 4.17 36.97
CA GLY A 431 9.72 5.47 37.14
C GLY A 431 9.74 5.86 38.60
N ARG A 432 9.04 6.94 38.95
CA ARG A 432 8.92 7.42 40.33
C ARG A 432 7.93 6.63 41.19
N GLY A 433 7.17 5.73 40.58
CA GLY A 433 6.23 4.83 41.25
C GLY A 433 4.89 4.80 40.55
N VAL A 434 3.87 4.34 41.26
CA VAL A 434 2.49 4.23 40.78
C VAL A 434 1.67 5.41 41.28
N LEU A 435 0.84 5.99 40.43
CA LEU A 435 -0.01 7.14 40.76
C LEU A 435 -0.89 6.87 42.00
N ASP A 436 -0.78 7.74 43.01
CA ASP A 436 -1.75 7.92 44.09
C ASP A 436 -2.15 9.41 44.18
N ALA A 437 -3.23 9.76 43.47
CA ALA A 437 -3.71 11.13 43.37
C ALA A 437 -4.22 11.66 44.72
N ARG A 438 -4.80 10.80 45.58
CA ARG A 438 -5.29 11.24 46.88
C ARG A 438 -4.11 11.59 47.79
N ALA A 439 -3.11 10.73 47.88
CA ALA A 439 -1.93 11.02 48.68
C ALA A 439 -1.20 12.28 48.18
N ALA A 440 -1.12 12.49 46.86
CA ALA A 440 -0.50 13.69 46.29
C ALA A 440 -1.18 14.98 46.75
N LEU A 441 -2.51 15.00 46.87
CA LEU A 441 -3.24 16.17 47.35
C LEU A 441 -2.86 16.57 48.79
N ASP A 442 -2.42 15.64 49.65
CA ASP A 442 -2.01 15.99 51.02
C ASP A 442 -0.61 16.60 51.11
N LEU A 443 0.14 16.63 50.01
CA LEU A 443 1.47 17.21 49.96
C LEU A 443 1.39 18.67 49.48
N PRO A 444 1.65 19.66 50.37
CA PRO A 444 1.67 21.06 49.98
C PRO A 444 2.92 21.41 49.15
N PRO A 445 2.87 22.48 48.33
CA PRO A 445 4.03 22.97 47.59
C PRO A 445 5.17 23.40 48.52
N ARG A 446 6.40 23.08 48.13
CA ARG A 446 7.67 23.35 48.83
C ARG A 446 8.68 24.00 47.90
N ALA A 447 8.69 25.33 47.86
CA ALA A 447 9.53 26.07 46.91
C ALA A 447 11.05 25.85 47.11
N ASP A 448 11.49 25.41 48.29
CA ASP A 448 12.88 25.17 48.69
C ASP A 448 13.52 23.93 48.05
N VAL A 449 12.72 22.98 47.54
CA VAL A 449 13.21 21.68 47.06
C VAL A 449 13.14 21.50 45.53
N TYR A 450 12.68 22.52 44.79
CA TYR A 450 12.49 22.45 43.34
C TYR A 450 13.69 23.00 42.58
N ALA A 451 14.18 22.23 41.62
CA ALA A 451 15.22 22.64 40.68
C ALA A 451 14.66 22.59 39.25
N PRO A 452 15.01 23.56 38.38
CA PRO A 452 14.58 23.52 36.98
C PRO A 452 15.23 22.34 36.26
N GLU A 453 14.48 21.67 35.40
CA GLU A 453 15.01 20.66 34.47
C GLU A 453 15.70 21.36 33.29
N GLU A 454 16.79 20.76 32.80
CA GLU A 454 17.50 21.28 31.63
C GLU A 454 16.57 21.37 30.41
N ALA A 455 16.86 22.31 29.50
CA ALA A 455 16.12 22.44 28.25
C ALA A 455 16.30 21.17 27.41
N ASP A 456 15.18 20.60 26.95
CA ASP A 456 15.19 19.39 26.14
C ASP A 456 15.72 19.67 24.74
N THR A 457 16.35 18.64 24.15
CA THR A 457 16.75 18.63 22.74
C THR A 457 16.32 17.31 22.10
N ALA A 458 16.14 17.31 20.78
CA ALA A 458 15.80 16.11 20.00
C ALA A 458 17.04 15.37 19.45
N ARG A 459 18.23 15.64 20.00
CA ARG A 459 19.53 15.32 19.41
C ARG A 459 20.06 13.96 19.88
N PHE A 460 20.72 13.22 19.00
CA PHE A 460 21.39 11.97 19.32
C PHE A 460 22.75 12.23 20.00
N ALA A 461 22.76 12.35 21.33
CA ALA A 461 23.94 12.78 22.10
C ALA A 461 25.21 11.91 21.86
N ALA A 462 25.03 10.62 21.55
CA ALA A 462 26.10 9.70 21.24
C ALA A 462 26.89 10.02 19.95
N LEU A 463 26.26 10.65 18.95
CA LEU A 463 26.90 11.00 17.68
C LEU A 463 28.02 12.02 17.91
N ARG A 464 27.80 12.97 18.83
CA ARG A 464 28.71 14.07 19.17
C ARG A 464 30.05 13.60 19.72
N LEU A 465 30.08 12.45 20.40
CA LEU A 465 31.29 11.86 20.99
C LEU A 465 32.09 10.97 20.04
N LEU A 466 31.49 10.48 18.95
CA LEU A 466 32.15 9.59 17.98
C LEU A 466 32.71 10.32 16.78
N THR A 467 32.01 11.36 16.34
CA THR A 467 32.31 12.11 15.12
C THR A 467 33.27 13.27 15.35
N GLY A 468 33.53 13.63 16.61
CA GLY A 468 34.35 14.81 16.93
C GLY A 468 33.71 16.14 16.53
N PHE A 469 32.41 16.17 16.16
CA PHE A 469 31.72 17.41 15.76
C PHE A 469 31.81 18.53 16.80
N GLY A 470 32.03 18.19 18.07
CA GLY A 470 32.24 19.14 19.16
C GLY A 470 33.50 20.02 19.09
N VAL A 471 34.45 19.77 18.16
CA VAL A 471 35.68 20.60 18.05
C VAL A 471 35.79 21.33 16.70
N VAL A 472 35.11 20.87 15.65
CA VAL A 472 35.27 21.42 14.27
C VAL A 472 33.96 21.89 13.62
N ALA A 473 32.77 21.51 14.14
CA ALA A 473 31.48 21.89 13.57
C ALA A 473 30.49 22.40 14.63
N ALA A 474 30.76 23.57 15.20
CA ALA A 474 29.71 24.32 15.90
C ALA A 474 28.75 24.94 14.87
N GLY A 475 27.44 24.65 14.96
CA GLY A 475 26.42 25.32 14.14
C GLY A 475 25.20 24.45 13.78
N SER A 476 24.18 25.08 13.19
CA SER A 476 22.88 24.47 12.86
C SER A 476 22.95 23.19 12.02
N ARG A 477 23.99 23.05 11.19
CA ARG A 477 24.18 21.85 10.36
C ARG A 477 24.50 20.60 11.17
N ALA A 478 25.31 20.72 12.24
CA ALA A 478 25.60 19.60 13.13
C ALA A 478 24.33 19.15 13.86
N GLU A 479 23.51 20.11 14.31
CA GLU A 479 22.22 19.83 14.93
C GLU A 479 21.24 19.11 13.98
N MET A 480 21.20 19.49 12.69
CA MET A 480 20.40 18.78 11.70
C MET A 480 20.84 17.33 11.50
N LEU A 481 22.15 17.08 11.48
CA LEU A 481 22.69 15.72 11.39
C LEU A 481 22.35 14.89 12.63
N GLU A 482 22.40 15.48 13.82
CA GLU A 482 22.05 14.81 15.08
C GLU A 482 20.56 14.44 15.13
N ILE A 483 19.67 15.32 14.68
CA ILE A 483 18.22 15.05 14.65
C ILE A 483 17.88 14.03 13.58
N GLU A 484 18.49 14.13 12.40
CA GLU A 484 18.36 13.11 11.36
C GLU A 484 18.77 11.73 11.89
N ALA A 485 19.91 11.65 12.58
CA ALA A 485 20.37 10.42 13.21
C ALA A 485 19.39 9.91 14.28
N THR A 486 18.82 10.79 15.13
CA THR A 486 17.77 10.40 16.09
C THR A 486 16.56 9.81 15.37
N GLN A 487 16.05 10.48 14.34
CA GLN A 487 14.89 10.02 13.58
C GLN A 487 15.18 8.71 12.84
N LEU A 488 16.40 8.48 12.38
CA LEU A 488 16.81 7.21 11.78
C LEU A 488 16.94 6.12 12.83
N ALA A 489 17.50 6.39 14.01
CA ALA A 489 17.58 5.44 15.11
C ALA A 489 16.19 4.97 15.58
N GLN A 490 15.18 5.84 15.51
CA GLN A 490 13.78 5.49 15.80
C GLN A 490 13.12 4.62 14.72
N ARG A 491 13.66 4.59 13.50
CA ARG A 491 13.04 3.98 12.31
C ARG A 491 13.78 2.77 11.75
N SER A 492 15.08 2.71 11.99
CA SER A 492 15.98 1.73 11.41
C SER A 492 16.08 0.52 12.33
N PRO A 493 15.65 -0.68 11.88
CA PRO A 493 15.86 -1.91 12.63
C PRO A 493 17.36 -2.15 12.90
N ALA A 494 18.22 -1.84 11.93
CA ALA A 494 19.66 -1.97 12.05
C ALA A 494 20.25 -1.05 13.12
N ALA A 495 19.79 0.20 13.21
CA ALA A 495 20.24 1.12 14.26
C ALA A 495 19.74 0.70 15.65
N ARG A 496 18.51 0.18 15.75
CA ARG A 496 17.94 -0.37 17.01
C ARG A 496 18.72 -1.58 17.51
N GLU A 497 19.02 -2.52 16.63
CA GLU A 497 19.84 -3.69 16.94
C GLU A 497 21.25 -3.26 17.35
N ALA A 498 21.83 -2.31 16.62
CA ALA A 498 23.16 -1.80 16.93
C ALA A 498 23.25 -1.11 18.31
N LEU A 499 22.16 -0.47 18.76
CA LEU A 499 22.03 0.14 20.09
C LEU A 499 22.00 -0.89 21.22
N ASP A 500 21.58 -2.13 20.98
CA ASP A 500 21.68 -3.25 21.93
C ASP A 500 21.10 -2.93 23.32
N GLY A 501 19.93 -2.26 23.34
CA GLY A 501 19.24 -1.84 24.56
C GLY A 501 19.88 -0.67 25.32
N HIS A 502 21.02 -0.14 24.85
CA HIS A 502 21.64 1.06 25.42
C HIS A 502 20.88 2.32 25.04
N ASP A 503 20.91 3.30 25.95
CA ASP A 503 20.26 4.58 25.75
C ASP A 503 21.11 5.51 24.84
N PRO A 504 20.61 5.89 23.65
CA PRO A 504 21.30 6.83 22.76
C PRO A 504 21.54 8.23 23.37
N ASP A 505 20.75 8.61 24.38
CA ASP A 505 20.81 9.89 25.08
C ASP A 505 21.72 9.84 26.32
N ASP A 506 22.28 8.67 26.66
CA ASP A 506 23.30 8.50 27.71
C ASP A 506 24.68 8.18 27.10
N PRO A 507 25.41 9.21 26.65
CA PRO A 507 26.72 9.04 26.05
C PRO A 507 27.75 8.36 26.96
N ALA A 508 27.62 8.48 28.28
CA ALA A 508 28.54 7.88 29.25
C ALA A 508 28.27 6.37 29.42
N GLY A 509 27.01 5.95 29.27
CA GLY A 509 26.56 4.56 29.32
C GLY A 509 26.73 3.76 28.03
N LEU A 510 27.24 4.37 26.95
CA LEU A 510 27.38 3.75 25.62
C LEU A 510 28.82 3.27 25.34
N PRO A 511 29.08 1.94 25.31
CA PRO A 511 30.39 1.40 24.98
C PRO A 511 30.88 1.83 23.60
N SER A 512 32.20 2.02 23.44
CA SER A 512 32.81 2.42 22.15
C SER A 512 32.49 1.46 21.00
N ALA A 513 32.35 0.16 21.30
CA ALA A 513 31.95 -0.87 20.34
C ALA A 513 30.50 -0.69 19.86
N VAL A 514 29.54 -0.51 20.78
CA VAL A 514 28.12 -0.24 20.48
C VAL A 514 28.01 1.03 19.62
N ARG A 515 28.72 2.06 20.05
CA ARG A 515 28.83 3.34 19.34
C ARG A 515 29.31 3.18 17.88
N ARG A 516 30.36 2.40 17.63
CA ARG A 516 30.84 2.13 16.26
C ARG A 516 29.79 1.41 15.43
N ARG A 517 29.14 0.38 15.98
CA ARG A 517 28.07 -0.36 15.26
C ARG A 517 26.91 0.55 14.89
N VAL A 518 26.51 1.45 15.78
CA VAL A 518 25.44 2.43 15.51
C VAL A 518 25.83 3.38 14.37
N VAL A 519 27.07 3.88 14.35
CA VAL A 519 27.58 4.73 13.27
C VAL A 519 27.60 3.97 11.93
N GLU A 520 28.06 2.72 11.92
CA GLU A 520 28.07 1.87 10.73
C GLU A 520 26.65 1.58 10.22
N ALA A 521 25.72 1.27 11.14
CA ALA A 521 24.31 1.04 10.81
C ALA A 521 23.66 2.28 10.21
N LEU A 522 23.86 3.45 10.82
CA LEU A 522 23.32 4.73 10.32
C LEU A 522 23.96 5.13 8.98
N ALA A 523 25.26 4.88 8.78
CA ALA A 523 25.95 5.18 7.51
C ALA A 523 25.50 4.26 6.36
N GLY A 524 25.11 3.03 6.68
CA GLY A 524 24.56 2.04 5.75
C GLY A 524 23.07 2.21 5.45
N ASP A 525 22.35 3.01 6.23
CA ASP A 525 20.89 3.11 6.13
C ASP A 525 20.42 3.79 4.83
N PRO A 526 19.49 3.18 4.07
CA PRO A 526 18.99 3.78 2.82
C PRO A 526 18.27 5.11 3.03
N LEU A 527 17.64 5.32 4.20
CA LEU A 527 16.93 6.56 4.55
C LEU A 527 17.86 7.67 5.04
N ALA A 528 19.14 7.39 5.30
CA ALA A 528 20.13 8.42 5.63
C ALA A 528 20.46 9.30 4.42
N SER A 529 20.46 10.61 4.65
CA SER A 529 20.80 11.65 3.68
C SER A 529 22.25 11.52 3.22
N VAL A 530 22.54 12.12 2.07
CA VAL A 530 23.92 12.18 1.55
C VAL A 530 24.82 12.92 2.53
N ALA A 531 24.29 13.95 3.21
CA ALA A 531 25.04 14.72 4.19
C ALA A 531 25.39 13.87 5.43
N LEU A 532 24.44 13.10 5.97
CA LEU A 532 24.69 12.23 7.11
C LEU A 532 25.62 11.08 6.77
N LYS A 533 25.47 10.46 5.60
CA LYS A 533 26.39 9.41 5.12
C LYS A 533 27.82 9.92 4.99
N ALA A 534 28.02 11.11 4.44
CA ALA A 534 29.34 11.73 4.34
C ALA A 534 29.94 12.01 5.73
N ALA A 535 29.15 12.63 6.61
CA ALA A 535 29.51 12.95 8.00
C ALA A 535 29.94 11.70 8.80
N LEU A 536 29.19 10.60 8.69
CA LEU A 536 29.48 9.36 9.42
C LEU A 536 30.69 8.61 8.85
N ARG A 537 30.94 8.68 7.52
CA ARG A 537 32.11 8.06 6.88
C ARG A 537 33.42 8.77 7.24
N GLU A 538 33.40 10.09 7.35
CA GLU A 538 34.55 10.88 7.82
C GLU A 538 34.91 10.56 9.28
N ALA A 539 33.93 10.15 10.07
CA ALA A 539 34.09 9.80 11.49
C ALA A 539 34.61 8.38 11.75
N LEU A 540 34.60 7.48 10.76
CA LEU A 540 35.08 6.09 10.92
C LEU A 540 36.60 6.03 10.64
N PRO A 541 37.45 5.60 11.59
CA PRO A 541 38.88 5.45 11.34
C PRO A 541 39.15 4.33 10.33
N ALA A 542 40.11 4.55 9.43
CA ALA A 542 40.50 3.58 8.40
C ALA A 542 40.90 2.22 9.03
N PRO A 543 40.49 1.09 8.43
CA PRO A 543 40.89 -0.22 8.90
C PRO A 543 42.42 -0.40 8.77
N VAL A 544 43.05 -0.78 9.88
CA VAL A 544 44.47 -1.12 9.95
C VAL A 544 44.70 -2.46 9.23
N GLY A 545 45.43 -2.39 8.11
CA GLY A 545 46.40 -3.42 7.69
C GLY A 545 45.87 -4.73 7.09
N GLY A 546 45.92 -4.82 5.76
CA GLY A 546 45.91 -6.06 4.99
C GLY A 546 46.13 -5.75 3.51
N ALA A 547 47.39 -5.64 3.10
CA ALA A 547 47.81 -5.10 1.81
C ALA A 547 47.43 -5.96 0.58
N ALA A 548 47.01 -5.30 -0.49
CA ALA A 548 47.16 -5.73 -1.89
C ALA A 548 47.22 -4.48 -2.80
N PRO A 549 47.91 -4.53 -3.96
CA PRO A 549 48.87 -3.50 -4.36
C PRO A 549 48.29 -2.28 -5.07
N ALA A 550 49.01 -1.17 -4.93
CA ALA A 550 48.74 0.12 -5.52
C ALA A 550 48.81 0.10 -7.06
N VAL A 551 47.80 0.69 -7.70
CA VAL A 551 47.93 1.30 -9.02
C VAL A 551 47.69 2.80 -8.83
N ALA A 552 48.72 3.59 -9.16
CA ALA A 552 48.81 5.01 -8.86
C ALA A 552 47.79 5.84 -9.64
N GLU A 553 47.00 6.65 -8.93
CA GLU A 553 46.39 7.85 -9.51
C GLU A 553 47.47 8.93 -9.70
N PRO A 554 47.51 9.64 -10.85
CA PRO A 554 48.43 10.75 -11.04
C PRO A 554 47.98 11.98 -10.24
N ALA A 555 48.96 12.66 -9.64
CA ALA A 555 48.83 13.88 -8.83
C ALA A 555 48.17 15.06 -9.58
N PRO A 556 47.52 16.00 -8.86
CA PRO A 556 46.88 17.17 -9.48
C PRO A 556 47.95 18.15 -9.96
N ALA A 557 47.90 18.49 -11.26
CA ALA A 557 48.74 19.56 -11.81
C ALA A 557 48.19 20.95 -11.42
N PRO A 558 49.07 21.93 -11.16
CA PRO A 558 48.68 23.23 -10.64
C PRO A 558 48.01 24.10 -11.72
N ALA A 559 47.06 24.93 -11.27
CA ALA A 559 46.37 25.91 -12.06
C ALA A 559 47.36 26.82 -12.82
N ARG A 560 47.34 26.78 -14.15
CA ARG A 560 47.93 27.81 -15.01
C ARG A 560 46.82 28.53 -15.74
N THR A 561 46.68 29.81 -15.39
CA THR A 561 45.99 30.83 -16.17
C THR A 561 46.66 30.98 -17.53
N ALA A 562 45.88 30.89 -18.60
CA ALA A 562 46.27 31.30 -19.95
C ALA A 562 45.04 31.85 -20.71
N PRO A 563 45.26 32.79 -21.65
CA PRO A 563 44.34 33.87 -21.94
C PRO A 563 43.29 33.53 -23.00
N ALA A 564 42.26 34.38 -23.07
CA ALA A 564 41.22 34.36 -24.09
C ALA A 564 41.80 34.24 -25.50
N ARG A 565 41.45 33.17 -26.21
CA ARG A 565 41.66 33.02 -27.65
C ARG A 565 40.40 32.51 -28.32
N ASN A 566 39.81 33.37 -29.14
CA ASN A 566 38.76 33.06 -30.10
C ASN A 566 39.23 32.01 -31.10
N ARG A 567 38.48 30.89 -31.23
CA ARG A 567 38.09 30.15 -32.47
C ARG A 567 37.78 28.68 -32.15
N PRO A 568 37.01 27.95 -32.99
CA PRO A 568 35.93 28.34 -33.90
C PRO A 568 34.62 27.58 -33.59
N ALA A 569 33.50 27.98 -34.21
CA ALA A 569 32.28 27.18 -34.21
C ALA A 569 32.55 25.84 -34.94
N GLY A 570 32.33 24.72 -34.26
CA GLY A 570 32.50 23.37 -34.80
C GLY A 570 33.41 22.51 -33.92
N GLY A 571 32.81 21.85 -32.93
CA GLY A 571 33.43 20.82 -32.11
C GLY A 571 32.31 19.98 -31.50
N GLU A 572 32.20 18.75 -31.96
CA GLU A 572 31.12 17.81 -31.74
C GLU A 572 30.70 17.71 -30.26
N GLU A 573 29.41 17.93 -29.99
CA GLU A 573 28.78 17.36 -28.80
C GLU A 573 29.07 15.86 -28.82
N MET A 574 29.84 15.36 -27.85
CA MET A 574 29.77 13.94 -27.51
C MET A 574 28.31 13.65 -27.19
N SER A 575 27.61 13.10 -28.18
CA SER A 575 26.22 12.67 -28.10
C SER A 575 26.05 11.89 -26.79
N ALA A 576 25.19 12.40 -25.91
CA ALA A 576 24.77 11.65 -24.74
C ALA A 576 24.22 10.31 -25.24
N VAL A 577 24.90 9.21 -24.90
CA VAL A 577 24.51 7.87 -25.33
C VAL A 577 23.05 7.64 -24.92
N ALA A 578 22.18 7.44 -25.90
CA ALA A 578 20.77 7.19 -25.63
C ALA A 578 20.63 5.95 -24.73
N PRO A 579 19.74 5.97 -23.72
CA PRO A 579 19.52 4.80 -22.89
C PRO A 579 19.08 3.62 -23.77
N PRO A 580 19.52 2.39 -23.45
CA PRO A 580 19.14 1.22 -24.24
C PRO A 580 17.62 1.04 -24.18
N ALA A 581 17.02 0.47 -25.22
CA ALA A 581 15.57 0.26 -25.25
C ALA A 581 15.10 -0.82 -24.25
N HIS A 582 15.98 -1.76 -23.91
CA HIS A 582 15.65 -2.90 -23.05
C HIS A 582 16.79 -3.20 -22.08
N ARG A 583 16.44 -3.68 -20.89
CA ARG A 583 17.33 -4.33 -19.92
C ARG A 583 17.27 -5.84 -20.14
N ARG A 584 18.43 -6.49 -20.20
CA ARG A 584 18.53 -7.95 -20.34
C ARG A 584 18.67 -8.57 -18.95
N LEU A 585 17.84 -9.56 -18.65
CA LEU A 585 17.82 -10.26 -17.35
C LEU A 585 17.81 -11.76 -17.55
N ARG A 586 18.69 -12.48 -16.87
CA ARG A 586 18.69 -13.94 -16.80
C ARG A 586 17.52 -14.44 -15.95
N ILE A 587 16.90 -15.52 -16.41
CA ILE A 587 15.81 -16.23 -15.73
C ILE A 587 16.07 -17.74 -15.76
N PHE A 588 15.36 -18.48 -14.91
CA PHE A 588 15.14 -19.90 -15.15
C PHE A 588 14.11 -20.06 -16.28
N ALA A 589 14.48 -20.82 -17.31
CA ALA A 589 13.56 -21.15 -18.40
C ALA A 589 12.65 -22.29 -17.96
N ILE A 590 13.22 -23.34 -17.39
CA ILE A 590 12.50 -24.48 -16.79
C ILE A 590 12.62 -24.43 -15.27
N ASP A 591 11.80 -25.20 -14.56
CA ASP A 591 11.88 -25.31 -13.10
C ASP A 591 13.34 -25.60 -12.65
N PRO A 592 13.85 -24.89 -11.62
CA PRO A 592 15.22 -25.06 -11.14
C PRO A 592 15.60 -26.51 -10.82
N THR A 593 14.63 -27.31 -10.37
CA THR A 593 14.85 -28.74 -10.07
C THR A 593 15.23 -29.56 -11.28
N LEU A 594 14.80 -29.15 -12.48
CA LEU A 594 15.18 -29.74 -13.77
C LEU A 594 16.45 -29.12 -14.34
N ALA A 595 16.89 -27.96 -13.84
CA ALA A 595 18.08 -27.24 -14.31
C ALA A 595 19.41 -27.87 -13.86
N ALA A 596 19.38 -28.72 -12.83
CA ALA A 596 20.56 -29.39 -12.27
C ALA A 596 21.05 -30.59 -13.12
N ALA A 597 20.29 -31.00 -14.15
CA ALA A 597 20.62 -32.13 -14.99
C ALA A 597 21.59 -31.74 -16.13
N MET A 598 22.57 -32.60 -16.43
CA MET A 598 23.59 -32.32 -17.46
C MET A 598 23.00 -32.21 -18.87
N ASP A 599 21.90 -32.89 -19.13
CA ASP A 599 21.17 -32.86 -20.40
C ASP A 599 20.34 -31.57 -20.59
N THR A 600 20.03 -30.84 -19.51
CA THR A 600 19.23 -29.61 -19.54
C THR A 600 20.01 -28.31 -19.35
N ARG A 601 21.27 -28.41 -18.88
CA ARG A 601 22.15 -27.28 -18.54
C ARG A 601 22.18 -26.13 -19.56
N ASP A 602 22.25 -26.45 -20.86
CA ASP A 602 22.47 -25.45 -21.91
C ASP A 602 21.24 -24.58 -22.22
N PHE A 603 20.06 -24.99 -21.74
CA PHE A 603 18.78 -24.31 -22.00
C PHE A 603 17.90 -24.17 -20.77
N ALA A 604 18.38 -24.59 -19.59
CA ALA A 604 17.66 -24.41 -18.34
C ALA A 604 17.52 -22.95 -17.91
N THR A 605 18.34 -22.06 -18.49
CA THR A 605 18.31 -20.63 -18.25
C THR A 605 18.15 -19.88 -19.58
N ASP A 606 17.48 -18.75 -19.54
CA ASP A 606 17.31 -17.88 -20.71
C ASP A 606 17.53 -16.41 -20.33
N ILE A 607 17.69 -15.54 -21.33
CA ILE A 607 17.84 -14.10 -21.15
C ILE A 607 16.61 -13.41 -21.75
N VAL A 608 15.87 -12.71 -20.91
CA VAL A 608 14.69 -11.95 -21.34
C VAL A 608 15.00 -10.46 -21.45
N ALA A 609 14.42 -9.83 -22.46
CA ALA A 609 14.47 -8.39 -22.65
C ALA A 609 13.26 -7.75 -21.96
N VAL A 610 13.52 -6.96 -20.92
CA VAL A 610 12.53 -6.16 -20.20
C VAL A 610 12.63 -4.71 -20.69
N PRO A 611 11.52 -4.00 -20.97
CA PRO A 611 11.57 -2.59 -21.36
C PRO A 611 12.44 -1.77 -20.40
N TRP A 612 13.27 -0.88 -20.94
CA TRP A 612 14.16 -0.07 -20.10
C TRP A 612 13.36 0.99 -19.34
N GLU A 613 13.43 0.92 -18.02
CA GLU A 613 12.86 1.92 -17.12
C GLU A 613 13.84 2.21 -15.96
N ALA A 614 13.62 3.34 -15.29
CA ALA A 614 14.31 3.65 -14.04
C ALA A 614 13.78 2.74 -12.93
N VAL A 615 14.63 1.83 -12.45
CA VAL A 615 14.27 0.82 -11.43
C VAL A 615 15.09 1.06 -10.16
N GLN A 616 14.42 1.16 -9.01
CA GLN A 616 15.05 1.23 -7.68
C GLN A 616 15.32 -0.18 -7.12
N PRO A 617 16.20 -0.37 -6.10
CA PRO A 617 16.41 -1.67 -5.48
C PRO A 617 15.12 -2.31 -4.95
N GLY A 618 15.00 -3.64 -5.07
CA GLY A 618 13.76 -4.36 -4.74
C GLY A 618 12.77 -4.18 -5.87
N PRO A 619 13.17 -4.57 -7.09
CA PRO A 619 13.00 -3.82 -8.32
C PRO A 619 11.67 -3.07 -8.36
N VAL A 620 11.75 -1.77 -8.11
CA VAL A 620 10.59 -0.87 -8.10
C VAL A 620 10.60 -0.10 -9.41
N GLY A 621 9.74 -0.52 -10.33
CA GLY A 621 9.53 0.09 -11.66
C GLY A 621 8.20 0.82 -11.77
N GLU A 622 7.69 0.99 -12.99
CA GLU A 622 6.39 1.63 -13.26
C GLU A 622 5.22 0.67 -13.03
N TYR A 623 5.41 -0.62 -13.29
CA TYR A 623 4.36 -1.64 -13.16
C TYR A 623 4.45 -2.48 -11.91
N ILE A 624 5.67 -2.81 -11.48
CA ILE A 624 5.95 -3.82 -10.46
C ILE A 624 6.79 -3.21 -9.34
N GLU A 625 6.49 -3.60 -8.10
CA GLU A 625 7.37 -3.42 -6.94
C GLU A 625 7.58 -4.77 -6.25
N VAL A 626 8.83 -5.16 -6.04
CA VAL A 626 9.15 -6.45 -5.39
C VAL A 626 9.51 -6.19 -3.94
N ILE A 627 8.72 -6.76 -3.03
CA ILE A 627 8.86 -6.63 -1.58
C ILE A 627 9.13 -8.02 -1.03
N ASP A 628 10.38 -8.25 -0.61
CA ASP A 628 10.82 -9.59 -0.23
C ASP A 628 10.90 -9.76 1.29
N ILE A 629 9.72 -9.91 1.90
CA ILE A 629 9.55 -10.12 3.34
C ILE A 629 8.95 -11.51 3.55
N ASP A 630 9.68 -12.34 4.27
CA ASP A 630 9.29 -13.67 4.69
C ASP A 630 8.69 -13.62 6.10
N ALA A 631 7.37 -13.46 6.17
CA ALA A 631 6.64 -13.40 7.43
C ALA A 631 6.76 -14.68 8.26
N ALA A 632 6.87 -15.85 7.60
CA ALA A 632 6.96 -17.13 8.29
C ALA A 632 8.33 -17.32 8.97
N SER A 633 9.39 -16.74 8.42
CA SER A 633 10.73 -16.74 9.03
C SER A 633 11.07 -15.45 9.79
N GLY A 634 10.23 -14.41 9.72
CA GLY A 634 10.48 -13.10 10.32
C GLY A 634 11.65 -12.34 9.67
N LEU A 635 11.94 -12.61 8.39
CA LEU A 635 13.10 -12.07 7.67
C LEU A 635 12.68 -11.10 6.58
N ALA A 636 13.50 -10.08 6.32
CA ALA A 636 13.41 -9.24 5.13
C ALA A 636 14.69 -9.41 4.31
N TYR A 637 14.56 -9.92 3.09
CA TYR A 637 15.71 -10.18 2.22
C TYR A 637 16.21 -8.89 1.56
N ALA A 638 17.53 -8.78 1.40
CA ALA A 638 18.14 -7.58 0.85
C ALA A 638 17.64 -7.33 -0.60
N PRO A 639 17.23 -6.09 -0.94
CA PRO A 639 16.68 -5.77 -2.24
C PRO A 639 17.72 -5.85 -3.37
N VAL A 640 17.41 -6.53 -4.47
CA VAL A 640 18.28 -6.56 -5.66
C VAL A 640 18.27 -5.20 -6.38
N ASN A 641 19.46 -4.67 -6.70
CA ASN A 641 19.60 -3.46 -7.50
C ASN A 641 20.00 -3.81 -8.95
N LEU A 642 19.00 -3.89 -9.83
CA LEU A 642 19.19 -4.22 -11.24
C LEU A 642 19.97 -3.15 -12.02
N SER A 643 20.07 -1.92 -11.49
CA SER A 643 20.74 -0.78 -12.12
C SER A 643 22.23 -0.67 -11.79
N ARG A 644 22.79 -1.61 -11.02
CA ARG A 644 24.24 -1.68 -10.78
C ARG A 644 25.00 -1.98 -12.09
N PRO A 645 26.12 -1.29 -12.36
CA PRO A 645 26.93 -1.54 -13.56
C PRO A 645 27.35 -3.00 -13.71
N GLU A 646 27.72 -3.64 -12.59
CA GLU A 646 28.17 -5.05 -12.59
C GLU A 646 27.04 -6.02 -12.94
N VAL A 647 25.80 -5.71 -12.52
CA VAL A 647 24.61 -6.52 -12.83
C VAL A 647 24.19 -6.32 -14.29
N LEU A 648 24.22 -5.06 -14.76
CA LEU A 648 23.92 -4.72 -16.15
C LEU A 648 24.90 -5.36 -17.14
N ALA A 649 26.21 -5.34 -16.84
CA ALA A 649 27.24 -5.94 -17.68
C ALA A 649 27.11 -7.46 -17.82
N GLN A 650 26.33 -8.10 -16.94
CA GLN A 650 26.13 -9.53 -16.88
C GLN A 650 24.74 -9.96 -17.36
N ASP A 651 23.94 -9.08 -17.97
CA ASP A 651 22.54 -9.39 -18.31
C ASP A 651 21.74 -9.86 -17.06
N GLY A 652 22.01 -9.27 -15.88
CA GLY A 652 21.40 -9.65 -14.61
C GLY A 652 22.22 -10.61 -13.75
N LEU A 653 21.70 -10.92 -12.57
CA LEU A 653 22.24 -11.94 -11.66
C LEU A 653 22.19 -13.33 -12.30
N VAL A 654 23.19 -14.15 -11.98
CA VAL A 654 23.22 -15.57 -12.38
C VAL A 654 22.08 -16.33 -11.69
N PRO A 655 21.33 -17.18 -12.40
CA PRO A 655 20.28 -18.00 -11.80
C PRO A 655 20.76 -18.85 -10.63
N SER A 656 20.01 -18.81 -9.53
CA SER A 656 20.35 -19.48 -8.27
C SER A 656 19.11 -19.68 -7.40
N GLU A 657 18.93 -20.91 -6.89
CA GLU A 657 17.88 -21.28 -5.93
C GLU A 657 18.16 -20.82 -4.49
N GLY A 658 19.41 -20.46 -4.19
CA GLY A 658 19.86 -20.05 -2.86
C GLY A 658 19.98 -18.53 -2.69
N SER A 659 19.62 -17.74 -3.71
CA SER A 659 19.81 -16.30 -3.75
C SER A 659 18.47 -15.57 -3.79
N PRO A 660 17.99 -15.04 -2.65
CA PRO A 660 16.76 -14.24 -2.61
C PRO A 660 16.78 -13.07 -3.59
N GLN A 661 17.94 -12.45 -3.82
CA GLN A 661 18.11 -11.38 -4.81
C GLN A 661 17.83 -11.87 -6.24
N PHE A 662 18.20 -13.11 -6.57
CA PHE A 662 17.83 -13.71 -7.85
C PHE A 662 16.33 -14.04 -7.89
N HIS A 663 15.71 -14.48 -6.79
CA HIS A 663 14.27 -14.73 -6.74
C HIS A 663 13.48 -13.46 -7.06
N GLN A 664 13.92 -12.32 -6.52
CA GLN A 664 13.38 -11.00 -6.85
C GLN A 664 13.57 -10.63 -8.34
N GLN A 665 14.75 -10.91 -8.92
CA GLN A 665 15.00 -10.69 -10.35
C GLN A 665 14.09 -11.57 -11.22
N MET A 666 13.97 -12.85 -10.90
CA MET A 666 13.16 -13.83 -11.62
C MET A 666 11.70 -13.38 -11.66
N ALA A 667 11.12 -13.11 -10.49
CA ALA A 667 9.72 -12.69 -10.40
C ALA A 667 9.45 -11.37 -11.13
N TYR A 668 10.35 -10.38 -11.00
CA TYR A 668 10.23 -9.11 -11.72
C TYR A 668 10.35 -9.28 -13.25
N ALA A 669 11.34 -10.04 -13.72
CA ALA A 669 11.63 -10.18 -15.14
C ALA A 669 10.48 -10.88 -15.88
N VAL A 670 9.94 -11.95 -15.29
CA VAL A 670 8.81 -12.69 -15.88
C VAL A 670 7.53 -11.87 -15.84
N ALA A 671 7.20 -11.24 -14.70
CA ALA A 671 6.01 -10.39 -14.60
C ALA A 671 6.05 -9.22 -15.61
N MET A 672 7.20 -8.55 -15.76
CA MET A 672 7.35 -7.46 -16.73
C MET A 672 7.27 -7.95 -18.19
N ARG A 673 7.75 -9.17 -18.49
CA ARG A 673 7.57 -9.79 -19.81
C ARG A 673 6.09 -10.02 -20.11
N THR A 674 5.33 -10.53 -19.15
CA THR A 674 3.89 -10.73 -19.28
C THR A 674 3.15 -9.40 -19.48
N VAL A 675 3.50 -8.35 -18.72
CA VAL A 675 2.97 -6.99 -18.92
C VAL A 675 3.24 -6.47 -20.34
N ASP A 676 4.46 -6.66 -20.87
CA ASP A 676 4.83 -6.19 -22.21
C ASP A 676 4.05 -6.91 -23.32
N VAL A 677 3.76 -8.21 -23.16
CA VAL A 677 2.86 -8.95 -24.06
C VAL A 677 1.50 -8.26 -24.15
N PHE A 678 0.90 -7.90 -23.02
CA PHE A 678 -0.40 -7.23 -22.98
C PHE A 678 -0.35 -5.83 -23.59
N ARG A 679 0.71 -5.07 -23.30
CA ARG A 679 0.91 -3.74 -23.89
C ARG A 679 0.92 -3.78 -25.41
N ARG A 680 1.68 -4.72 -25.97
CA ARG A 680 1.81 -4.89 -27.43
C ARG A 680 0.55 -5.44 -28.07
N ALA A 681 -0.10 -6.43 -27.43
CA ALA A 681 -1.30 -7.05 -27.99
C ALA A 681 -2.50 -6.08 -28.00
N LEU A 682 -2.73 -5.35 -26.90
CA LEU A 682 -3.84 -4.41 -26.77
C LEU A 682 -3.57 -3.07 -27.47
N GLY A 683 -2.31 -2.74 -27.72
CA GLY A 683 -1.92 -1.46 -28.31
C GLY A 683 -2.08 -0.28 -27.36
N ARG A 684 -2.05 -0.54 -26.05
CA ARG A 684 -2.20 0.47 -24.99
C ARG A 684 -1.55 -0.02 -23.69
N THR A 685 -1.41 0.89 -22.74
CA THR A 685 -1.00 0.56 -21.38
C THR A 685 -2.14 -0.13 -20.61
N PRO A 686 -1.96 -1.36 -20.09
CA PRO A 686 -2.93 -1.98 -19.19
C PRO A 686 -2.87 -1.37 -17.77
N PHE A 687 -4.00 -1.41 -17.08
CA PHE A 687 -4.13 -0.97 -15.69
C PHE A 687 -4.25 -2.17 -14.76
N TRP A 688 -3.82 -1.98 -13.52
CA TRP A 688 -4.16 -2.89 -12.43
C TRP A 688 -5.56 -2.59 -11.94
N ALA A 689 -6.21 -3.56 -11.30
CA ALA A 689 -7.55 -3.39 -10.74
C ALA A 689 -7.58 -2.21 -9.75
N GLU A 690 -8.55 -1.31 -9.92
CA GLU A 690 -8.69 -0.12 -9.08
C GLU A 690 -8.88 -0.50 -7.61
N ARG A 691 -8.30 0.28 -6.70
CA ARG A 691 -8.60 0.13 -5.28
C ARG A 691 -9.88 0.90 -4.97
N VAL A 692 -10.93 0.19 -4.57
CA VAL A 692 -12.17 0.83 -4.15
C VAL A 692 -12.09 1.06 -2.65
N THR A 693 -12.08 2.32 -2.25
CA THR A 693 -12.16 2.76 -0.86
C THR A 693 -13.49 3.45 -0.65
N ARG A 694 -14.07 3.31 0.53
CA ARG A 694 -15.25 4.08 0.90
C ARG A 694 -14.78 5.32 1.64
N ASP A 695 -15.21 6.48 1.17
CA ASP A 695 -15.05 7.72 1.91
C ASP A 695 -16.17 7.85 2.95
N ASP A 696 -16.21 9.02 3.54
CA ASP A 696 -16.70 9.29 4.88
C ASP A 696 -18.19 9.63 4.85
N ASP A 697 -18.56 10.21 3.71
CA ASP A 697 -19.92 10.36 3.20
C ASP A 697 -20.51 9.01 2.71
N GLY A 698 -19.73 7.93 2.81
CA GLY A 698 -20.10 6.60 2.36
C GLY A 698 -20.03 6.43 0.84
N ALA A 699 -19.45 7.37 0.11
CA ALA A 699 -19.25 7.30 -1.33
C ALA A 699 -18.02 6.46 -1.68
N PHE A 700 -18.12 5.73 -2.78
CA PHE A 700 -17.03 4.87 -3.24
C PHE A 700 -16.02 5.69 -4.05
N ARG A 701 -14.80 5.82 -3.55
CA ARG A 701 -13.65 6.37 -4.27
C ARG A 701 -12.83 5.25 -4.89
N ARG A 702 -12.61 5.34 -6.20
CA ARG A 702 -11.74 4.44 -6.96
C ARG A 702 -10.36 5.08 -7.07
N GLY A 703 -9.34 4.40 -6.56
CA GLY A 703 -7.94 4.82 -6.59
C GLY A 703 -7.15 4.06 -7.64
N PHE A 704 -6.29 4.78 -8.36
CA PHE A 704 -5.32 4.21 -9.28
C PHE A 704 -4.28 3.38 -8.52
N VAL A 705 -4.06 2.15 -8.97
CA VAL A 705 -2.99 1.29 -8.47
C VAL A 705 -1.83 1.38 -9.46
N ARG A 706 -0.76 2.08 -9.05
CA ARG A 706 0.41 2.26 -9.91
C ARG A 706 1.19 0.96 -10.08
N ARG A 707 1.50 0.28 -8.97
CA ARG A 707 2.35 -0.91 -8.97
C ARG A 707 1.63 -2.11 -8.37
N LEU A 708 1.79 -3.27 -9.03
CA LEU A 708 1.45 -4.57 -8.47
C LEU A 708 2.60 -5.00 -7.57
N ARG A 709 2.28 -5.40 -6.34
CA ARG A 709 3.28 -5.88 -5.39
C ARG A 709 3.59 -7.34 -5.67
N ILE A 710 4.85 -7.72 -5.58
CA ILE A 710 5.26 -9.11 -5.66
C ILE A 710 6.02 -9.48 -4.39
N TYR A 711 5.60 -10.57 -3.74
CA TYR A 711 6.24 -11.13 -2.56
C TYR A 711 6.79 -12.52 -2.90
N PRO A 712 8.10 -12.64 -3.23
CA PRO A 712 8.71 -13.91 -3.61
C PRO A 712 8.67 -14.98 -2.52
N HIS A 713 8.63 -14.58 -1.24
CA HIS A 713 8.59 -15.46 -0.07
C HIS A 713 7.40 -15.13 0.85
N ALA A 714 6.19 -15.03 0.27
CA ALA A 714 5.00 -14.55 0.98
C ALA A 714 4.49 -15.51 2.05
N ILE A 715 4.46 -16.81 1.73
CA ILE A 715 3.80 -17.85 2.53
C ILE A 715 4.64 -19.13 2.52
N ARG A 716 4.59 -19.89 3.63
CA ARG A 716 5.29 -21.18 3.71
C ARG A 716 4.35 -22.32 3.35
N GLU A 717 3.88 -22.30 2.11
CA GLU A 717 2.90 -23.24 1.57
C GLU A 717 3.27 -23.64 0.14
N ALA A 718 2.76 -24.79 -0.30
CA ALA A 718 2.93 -25.28 -1.66
C ALA A 718 1.93 -24.60 -2.62
N ASN A 719 1.86 -23.28 -2.56
CA ASN A 719 0.85 -22.47 -3.23
C ASN A 719 1.43 -21.14 -3.72
N ALA A 720 0.86 -20.57 -4.78
CA ALA A 720 1.06 -19.20 -5.21
C ALA A 720 -0.28 -18.67 -5.72
N TYR A 721 -0.57 -17.38 -5.47
CA TYR A 721 -1.81 -16.77 -5.94
C TYR A 721 -1.71 -15.24 -6.05
N TYR A 722 -2.49 -14.66 -6.98
CA TYR A 722 -2.83 -13.25 -7.00
C TYR A 722 -3.89 -12.94 -5.94
N SER A 723 -3.58 -12.04 -5.01
CA SER A 723 -4.52 -11.47 -4.05
C SER A 723 -5.16 -10.19 -4.62
N PRO A 724 -6.48 -10.19 -4.91
CA PRO A 724 -7.13 -9.00 -5.39
C PRO A 724 -7.20 -7.94 -4.28
N ALA A 725 -7.58 -8.30 -3.06
CA ALA A 725 -7.71 -7.34 -1.96
C ALA A 725 -6.41 -6.54 -1.74
N ARG A 726 -5.25 -7.22 -1.80
CA ARG A 726 -3.94 -6.60 -1.60
C ARG A 726 -3.35 -5.99 -2.87
N ARG A 727 -3.85 -6.39 -4.05
CA ARG A 727 -3.24 -6.11 -5.36
C ARG A 727 -1.79 -6.58 -5.38
N ALA A 728 -1.60 -7.86 -5.07
CA ALA A 728 -0.29 -8.45 -4.88
C ALA A 728 -0.21 -9.90 -5.37
N LEU A 729 0.96 -10.31 -5.88
CA LEU A 729 1.30 -11.71 -6.11
C LEU A 729 1.98 -12.26 -4.87
N LEU A 730 1.47 -13.36 -4.34
CA LEU A 730 1.98 -14.02 -3.15
C LEU A 730 2.53 -15.39 -3.55
N PHE A 731 3.85 -15.54 -3.51
CA PHE A 731 4.52 -16.79 -3.85
C PHE A 731 4.87 -17.56 -2.59
N GLY A 732 4.52 -18.84 -2.58
CA GLY A 732 4.84 -19.75 -1.51
C GLY A 732 6.16 -20.48 -1.70
N TYR A 733 6.65 -21.04 -0.60
CA TYR A 733 7.81 -21.91 -0.59
C TYR A 733 7.61 -23.07 0.40
N PHE A 734 8.11 -24.25 0.04
CA PHE A 734 7.83 -25.48 0.79
C PHE A 734 8.97 -26.50 0.66
N ARG A 735 8.97 -27.52 1.53
CA ARG A 735 9.93 -28.62 1.41
C ARG A 735 9.40 -29.70 0.48
N ALA A 736 10.21 -30.11 -0.48
CA ALA A 736 9.87 -31.19 -1.40
C ALA A 736 9.78 -32.54 -0.66
N GLN A 737 8.65 -33.22 -0.84
CA GLN A 737 8.47 -34.62 -0.47
C GLN A 737 8.84 -35.48 -1.68
N SER A 738 10.13 -35.78 -1.86
CA SER A 738 10.59 -36.54 -3.02
C SER A 738 10.91 -38.00 -2.71
N GLU A 739 10.49 -38.88 -3.62
CA GLU A 739 10.80 -40.32 -3.64
C GLU A 739 12.30 -40.57 -3.90
N PRO A 740 12.89 -41.71 -3.46
CA PRO A 740 14.27 -42.07 -3.75
C PRO A 740 14.55 -42.12 -5.27
N GLY A 741 15.48 -41.29 -5.75
CA GLY A 741 15.84 -41.19 -7.17
C GLY A 741 15.26 -39.98 -7.93
N SER A 742 14.48 -39.13 -7.26
CA SER A 742 14.06 -37.83 -7.81
C SER A 742 15.25 -36.88 -8.01
N GLN A 743 15.18 -36.03 -9.04
CA GLN A 743 16.12 -34.92 -9.25
C GLN A 743 15.96 -33.81 -8.19
N VAL A 744 14.81 -33.76 -7.51
CA VAL A 744 14.54 -32.84 -6.40
C VAL A 744 15.17 -33.39 -5.12
N LEU A 745 16.07 -32.62 -4.50
CA LEU A 745 16.67 -32.97 -3.21
C LEU A 745 15.57 -33.25 -2.18
N ARG A 746 15.61 -34.43 -1.55
CA ARG A 746 14.69 -34.78 -0.45
C ARG A 746 14.84 -33.78 0.69
N ASP A 747 13.72 -33.22 1.15
CA ASP A 747 13.67 -32.10 2.12
C ASP A 747 14.27 -30.78 1.62
N GLY A 748 14.61 -30.69 0.33
CA GLY A 748 15.05 -29.46 -0.33
C GLY A 748 13.92 -28.42 -0.41
N MET A 749 14.29 -27.14 -0.42
CA MET A 749 13.33 -26.04 -0.53
C MET A 749 12.95 -25.81 -1.99
N VAL A 750 11.65 -25.72 -2.26
CA VAL A 750 11.07 -25.33 -3.55
C VAL A 750 10.46 -23.95 -3.40
N PHE A 751 10.76 -23.06 -4.36
CA PHE A 751 10.27 -21.68 -4.37
C PHE A 751 9.42 -21.46 -5.62
N THR A 752 8.12 -21.21 -5.44
CA THR A 752 7.20 -21.01 -6.57
C THR A 752 7.51 -19.76 -7.39
N CYS A 753 8.14 -18.74 -6.79
CA CYS A 753 8.62 -17.53 -7.47
C CYS A 753 9.76 -17.78 -8.47
N LEU A 754 10.36 -18.98 -8.46
CA LEU A 754 11.37 -19.38 -9.44
C LEU A 754 10.78 -20.09 -10.67
N SER A 755 9.49 -20.43 -10.64
CA SER A 755 8.80 -20.99 -11.81
C SER A 755 8.37 -19.87 -12.75
N HIS A 756 8.88 -19.90 -13.99
CA HIS A 756 8.45 -18.98 -15.04
C HIS A 756 6.92 -19.02 -15.22
N ASP A 757 6.36 -20.23 -15.22
CA ASP A 757 4.97 -20.42 -15.61
C ASP A 757 4.01 -19.98 -14.50
N ILE A 758 4.34 -20.25 -13.23
CA ILE A 758 3.55 -19.75 -12.08
C ILE A 758 3.58 -18.21 -12.07
N VAL A 759 4.74 -17.58 -12.22
CA VAL A 759 4.82 -16.11 -12.22
C VAL A 759 4.00 -15.49 -13.35
N ALA A 760 4.07 -16.07 -14.57
CA ALA A 760 3.29 -15.60 -15.71
C ALA A 760 1.77 -15.83 -15.51
N HIS A 761 1.37 -16.97 -14.94
CA HIS A 761 -0.01 -17.31 -14.62
C HIS A 761 -0.60 -16.30 -13.62
N GLU A 762 0.06 -16.07 -12.48
CA GLU A 762 -0.44 -15.15 -11.45
C GLU A 762 -0.45 -13.68 -11.92
N THR A 763 0.54 -13.28 -12.72
CA THR A 763 0.55 -11.95 -13.34
C THR A 763 -0.63 -11.79 -14.30
N SER A 764 -1.06 -12.85 -14.98
CA SER A 764 -2.18 -12.83 -15.92
C SER A 764 -3.51 -12.62 -15.19
N HIS A 765 -3.71 -13.21 -14.01
CA HIS A 765 -4.86 -12.90 -13.17
C HIS A 765 -4.92 -11.42 -12.78
N ALA A 766 -3.79 -10.84 -12.37
CA ALA A 766 -3.73 -9.41 -12.02
C ALA A 766 -4.06 -8.49 -13.20
N LEU A 767 -3.62 -8.85 -14.41
CA LEU A 767 -3.93 -8.11 -15.64
C LEU A 767 -5.40 -8.28 -16.05
N LEU A 768 -5.95 -9.48 -15.93
CA LEU A 768 -7.34 -9.77 -16.27
C LEU A 768 -8.30 -9.11 -15.29
N ASP A 769 -7.99 -9.09 -14.00
CA ASP A 769 -8.74 -8.33 -12.98
C ASP A 769 -8.73 -6.82 -13.26
N GLY A 770 -7.62 -6.29 -13.76
CA GLY A 770 -7.51 -4.90 -14.18
C GLY A 770 -8.34 -4.57 -15.43
N LEU A 771 -8.41 -5.48 -16.40
CA LEU A 771 -9.13 -5.29 -17.65
C LEU A 771 -10.64 -5.55 -17.52
N HIS A 772 -11.01 -6.63 -16.83
CA HIS A 772 -12.38 -7.16 -16.71
C HIS A 772 -12.74 -7.48 -15.24
N PRO A 773 -12.80 -6.50 -14.33
CA PRO A 773 -13.02 -6.74 -12.90
C PRO A 773 -14.37 -7.39 -12.58
N ARG A 774 -15.33 -7.36 -13.52
CA ARG A 774 -16.67 -7.92 -13.41
C ARG A 774 -16.73 -9.42 -13.72
N TRP A 775 -15.69 -10.02 -14.31
CA TRP A 775 -15.66 -11.46 -14.60
C TRP A 775 -15.50 -12.33 -13.34
N ARG A 776 -15.08 -11.72 -12.21
CA ARG A 776 -15.05 -12.38 -10.89
C ARG A 776 -16.42 -12.48 -10.22
N GLU A 777 -17.42 -11.72 -10.69
CA GLU A 777 -18.78 -11.83 -10.14
C GLU A 777 -19.33 -13.20 -10.56
N ALA A 778 -19.43 -14.16 -9.62
CA ALA A 778 -19.76 -15.57 -9.85
C ALA A 778 -21.11 -15.76 -10.55
N ALA A 779 -21.09 -15.83 -11.88
CA ALA A 779 -22.32 -15.78 -12.66
C ALA A 779 -22.48 -16.92 -13.68
N ASN A 780 -21.39 -17.57 -14.12
CA ASN A 780 -21.45 -18.87 -14.78
C ASN A 780 -20.12 -19.65 -14.65
N PRO A 781 -20.12 -21.00 -14.74
CA PRO A 781 -18.91 -21.82 -14.55
C PRO A 781 -17.86 -21.67 -15.65
N GLU A 782 -18.27 -21.29 -16.87
CA GLU A 782 -17.34 -21.06 -17.98
C GLU A 782 -16.53 -19.77 -17.79
N ALA A 783 -17.08 -18.74 -17.13
CA ALA A 783 -16.38 -17.50 -16.88
C ALA A 783 -15.18 -17.71 -15.94
N PHE A 784 -15.35 -18.50 -14.87
CA PHE A 784 -14.25 -18.91 -13.98
C PHE A 784 -13.26 -19.82 -14.70
N ALA A 785 -13.75 -20.85 -15.41
CA ALA A 785 -12.91 -21.74 -16.18
C ALA A 785 -12.09 -21.01 -17.26
N LEU A 786 -12.66 -19.96 -17.86
CA LEU A 786 -11.97 -19.10 -18.83
C LEU A 786 -10.88 -18.28 -18.15
N HIS A 787 -11.12 -17.79 -16.93
CA HIS A 787 -10.14 -17.02 -16.17
C HIS A 787 -8.86 -17.81 -15.90
N GLU A 788 -9.00 -19.05 -15.44
CA GLU A 788 -7.90 -20.00 -15.22
C GLU A 788 -7.23 -20.42 -16.54
N ALA A 789 -8.02 -20.92 -17.50
CA ALA A 789 -7.50 -21.37 -18.79
C ALA A 789 -6.78 -20.27 -19.56
N PHE A 790 -7.20 -19.02 -19.41
CA PHE A 790 -6.52 -17.89 -20.03
C PHE A 790 -5.14 -17.66 -19.41
N SER A 791 -5.02 -17.70 -18.08
CA SER A 791 -3.72 -17.60 -17.39
C SER A 791 -2.79 -18.75 -17.78
N ASP A 792 -3.31 -19.97 -17.91
CA ASP A 792 -2.57 -21.13 -18.43
C ASP A 792 -2.07 -20.94 -19.86
N LEU A 793 -2.93 -20.43 -20.75
CA LEU A 793 -2.56 -20.13 -22.14
C LEU A 793 -1.46 -19.07 -22.21
N VAL A 794 -1.50 -18.06 -21.34
CA VAL A 794 -0.44 -17.03 -21.28
C VAL A 794 0.88 -17.63 -20.82
N ALA A 795 0.88 -18.38 -19.71
CA ALA A 795 2.07 -19.03 -19.18
C ALA A 795 2.67 -19.99 -20.21
N LEU A 796 1.85 -20.89 -20.75
CA LEU A 796 2.23 -21.87 -21.76
C LEU A 796 2.81 -21.21 -23.01
N PHE A 797 2.10 -20.27 -23.64
CA PHE A 797 2.61 -19.67 -24.87
C PHE A 797 3.82 -18.76 -24.63
N GLN A 798 3.91 -18.08 -23.49
CA GLN A 798 5.11 -17.31 -23.15
C GLN A 798 6.34 -18.22 -23.05
N HIS A 799 6.18 -19.41 -22.49
CA HIS A 799 7.23 -20.43 -22.48
C HIS A 799 7.60 -20.89 -23.89
N PHE A 800 6.60 -21.12 -24.75
CA PHE A 800 6.82 -21.46 -26.16
C PHE A 800 7.40 -20.31 -27.00
N THR A 801 7.56 -19.11 -26.44
CA THR A 801 8.33 -18.04 -27.09
C THR A 801 9.84 -18.09 -26.79
N MET A 802 10.33 -19.15 -26.15
CA MET A 802 11.77 -19.40 -25.87
C MET A 802 12.36 -20.42 -26.88
N PRO A 803 13.01 -19.99 -27.97
CA PRO A 803 13.39 -20.89 -29.06
C PRO A 803 14.48 -21.90 -28.67
N ARG A 804 15.38 -21.54 -27.74
CA ARG A 804 16.51 -22.40 -27.35
C ARG A 804 16.05 -23.70 -26.69
N LEU A 805 15.05 -23.58 -25.81
CA LEU A 805 14.41 -24.72 -25.16
C LEU A 805 13.66 -25.60 -26.17
N ILE A 806 12.86 -24.98 -27.05
CA ILE A 806 12.12 -25.72 -28.08
C ILE A 806 13.07 -26.44 -29.03
N ALA A 807 14.18 -25.81 -29.43
CA ALA A 807 15.18 -26.41 -30.32
C ALA A 807 15.81 -27.67 -29.71
N HIS A 808 16.00 -27.72 -28.39
CA HIS A 808 16.46 -28.94 -27.72
C HIS A 808 15.45 -30.08 -27.84
N GLU A 809 14.18 -29.82 -27.51
CA GLU A 809 13.13 -30.84 -27.58
C GLU A 809 12.91 -31.34 -29.01
N ILE A 810 12.99 -30.43 -29.99
CA ILE A 810 12.90 -30.77 -31.41
C ILE A 810 14.05 -31.69 -31.86
N ARG A 811 15.29 -31.45 -31.40
CA ARG A 811 16.44 -32.33 -31.67
C ARG A 811 16.24 -33.73 -31.08
N ARG A 812 15.77 -33.80 -29.83
CA ARG A 812 15.51 -35.07 -29.14
C ARG A 812 14.41 -35.90 -29.80
N ALA A 813 13.43 -35.23 -30.40
CA ALA A 813 12.25 -35.85 -30.97
C ALA A 813 12.50 -36.69 -32.24
N LYS A 814 13.63 -36.50 -32.92
CA LYS A 814 14.07 -37.23 -34.14
C LYS A 814 12.97 -37.36 -35.20
N GLY A 815 12.89 -36.36 -36.07
CA GLY A 815 12.00 -36.37 -37.24
C GLY A 815 10.58 -35.88 -36.96
N ARG A 816 9.77 -35.80 -38.03
CA ARG A 816 8.49 -35.05 -38.06
C ARG A 816 7.40 -35.57 -37.10
N PRO A 817 7.10 -36.88 -36.99
CA PRO A 817 6.08 -37.38 -36.05
C PRO A 817 6.47 -37.18 -34.59
N GLY A 818 7.78 -37.28 -34.31
CA GLY A 818 8.32 -37.07 -32.98
C GLY A 818 8.15 -35.63 -32.52
N ILE A 819 8.33 -34.65 -33.41
CA ILE A 819 8.28 -33.22 -33.05
C ILE A 819 6.91 -32.80 -32.54
N GLY A 820 5.82 -33.20 -33.21
CA GLY A 820 4.47 -32.90 -32.73
C GLY A 820 4.18 -33.53 -31.37
N SER A 821 4.66 -34.76 -31.16
CA SER A 821 4.60 -35.41 -29.85
C SER A 821 5.45 -34.68 -28.81
N ALA A 822 6.65 -34.24 -29.14
CA ALA A 822 7.56 -33.54 -28.23
C ALA A 822 6.98 -32.20 -27.79
N LEU A 823 6.43 -31.40 -28.71
CA LEU A 823 5.76 -30.14 -28.34
C LEU A 823 4.53 -30.40 -27.45
N GLY A 824 3.74 -31.45 -27.71
CA GLY A 824 2.64 -31.84 -26.83
C GLY A 824 3.11 -32.33 -25.45
N LYS A 825 4.22 -33.09 -25.39
CA LYS A 825 4.83 -33.54 -24.14
C LYS A 825 5.37 -32.37 -23.32
N LEU A 826 6.00 -31.41 -23.98
CA LEU A 826 6.56 -30.21 -23.40
C LEU A 826 5.45 -29.31 -22.83
N ALA A 827 4.37 -29.11 -23.59
CA ALA A 827 3.21 -28.37 -23.11
C ALA A 827 2.57 -28.98 -21.87
N ARG A 828 2.52 -30.32 -21.80
CA ARG A 828 2.07 -31.03 -20.60
C ARG A 828 2.99 -30.77 -19.41
N GLN A 829 4.32 -30.79 -19.61
CA GLN A 829 5.29 -30.52 -18.54
C GLN A 829 5.16 -29.09 -18.01
N PHE A 830 4.96 -28.09 -18.87
CA PHE A 830 4.74 -26.71 -18.43
C PHE A 830 3.41 -26.54 -17.71
N GLY A 831 2.33 -27.17 -18.19
CA GLY A 831 1.06 -27.15 -17.47
C GLY A 831 1.11 -27.87 -16.11
N GLU A 832 1.92 -28.93 -15.98
CA GLU A 832 2.19 -29.60 -14.69
C GLU A 832 2.92 -28.68 -13.68
N ALA A 833 3.65 -27.65 -14.14
CA ALA A 833 4.34 -26.68 -13.27
C ALA A 833 3.43 -25.51 -12.84
N VAL A 834 2.37 -25.23 -13.60
CA VAL A 834 1.39 -24.16 -13.31
C VAL A 834 0.35 -24.60 -12.29
N GLY A 835 0.02 -25.90 -12.25
CA GLY A 835 -0.83 -26.48 -11.22
C GLY A 835 -0.15 -27.69 -10.60
N GLN A 836 0.02 -27.73 -9.28
CA GLN A 836 0.49 -28.90 -8.51
C GLN A 836 -0.48 -30.11 -8.55
N ARG A 837 -1.16 -30.34 -9.67
CA ARG A 837 -2.20 -31.35 -9.86
C ARG A 837 -2.15 -31.80 -11.32
N GLY A 838 -1.82 -33.08 -11.54
CA GLY A 838 -1.49 -33.66 -12.85
C GLY A 838 -2.67 -33.86 -13.82
N ALA A 839 -3.48 -32.83 -14.08
CA ALA A 839 -4.72 -32.91 -14.86
C ALA A 839 -4.61 -32.39 -16.31
N LEU A 840 -3.63 -31.51 -16.63
CA LEU A 840 -3.27 -31.18 -18.02
C LEU A 840 -2.77 -32.40 -18.83
N ARG A 841 -2.49 -33.52 -18.13
CA ARG A 841 -2.10 -34.81 -18.70
C ARG A 841 -3.09 -35.36 -19.71
N ASP A 842 -4.38 -35.23 -19.42
CA ASP A 842 -5.42 -35.93 -20.14
C ASP A 842 -5.87 -35.17 -21.40
N ALA A 843 -5.86 -33.83 -21.38
CA ALA A 843 -6.47 -33.02 -22.44
C ALA A 843 -5.59 -32.80 -23.69
N LEU A 844 -4.25 -32.77 -23.54
CA LEU A 844 -3.31 -32.57 -24.66
C LEU A 844 -2.84 -33.88 -25.32
N GLY A 845 -2.98 -35.02 -24.63
CA GLY A 845 -2.56 -36.34 -25.12
C GLY A 845 -3.70 -37.20 -25.71
N THR A 846 -4.95 -36.88 -25.39
CA THR A 846 -6.12 -37.66 -25.81
C THR A 846 -6.72 -37.10 -27.10
N PRO A 847 -7.11 -37.95 -28.08
CA PRO A 847 -7.85 -37.50 -29.25
C PRO A 847 -9.13 -36.75 -28.83
N PRO A 848 -9.41 -35.56 -29.38
CA PRO A 848 -10.55 -34.75 -28.96
C PRO A 848 -11.87 -35.43 -29.29
N LYS A 849 -12.84 -35.33 -28.38
CA LYS A 849 -14.20 -35.86 -28.56
C LYS A 849 -15.24 -34.74 -28.50
N PRO A 850 -16.32 -34.81 -29.30
CA PRO A 850 -17.40 -33.82 -29.25
C PRO A 850 -18.12 -33.71 -27.89
N THR A 851 -17.91 -34.66 -26.98
CA THR A 851 -18.47 -34.67 -25.63
C THR A 851 -17.57 -34.04 -24.58
N ASP A 852 -16.30 -33.74 -24.89
CA ASP A 852 -15.29 -33.26 -23.93
C ASP A 852 -15.78 -32.06 -23.11
N PHE A 853 -16.36 -31.05 -23.78
CA PHE A 853 -16.89 -29.87 -23.10
C PHE A 853 -18.03 -30.19 -22.12
N GLN A 854 -18.95 -31.08 -22.49
CA GLN A 854 -20.07 -31.46 -21.63
C GLN A 854 -19.61 -32.32 -20.45
N GLU A 855 -18.71 -33.28 -20.71
CA GLU A 855 -18.12 -34.13 -19.69
C GLU A 855 -17.32 -33.30 -18.66
N ALA A 856 -16.53 -32.34 -19.14
CA ALA A 856 -15.76 -31.45 -18.28
C ALA A 856 -16.65 -30.54 -17.42
N ARG A 857 -17.77 -30.03 -17.97
CA ARG A 857 -18.75 -29.23 -17.22
C ARG A 857 -19.32 -29.96 -15.99
N HIS A 858 -19.34 -31.29 -16.00
CA HIS A 858 -19.75 -32.10 -14.86
C HIS A 858 -18.64 -32.34 -13.83
N LYS A 859 -17.37 -32.22 -14.22
CA LYS A 859 -16.20 -32.47 -13.36
C LYS A 859 -15.76 -31.25 -12.57
N GLY A 860 -16.06 -30.04 -13.04
CA GLY A 860 -15.75 -28.79 -12.36
C GLY A 860 -15.07 -27.77 -13.26
N GLU A 861 -14.78 -26.60 -12.71
CA GLU A 861 -14.26 -25.44 -13.45
C GLU A 861 -12.84 -25.66 -13.99
N HIS A 862 -11.97 -26.35 -13.24
CA HIS A 862 -10.61 -26.69 -13.69
C HIS A 862 -10.63 -27.60 -14.92
N ALA A 863 -11.40 -28.71 -14.86
CA ALA A 863 -11.55 -29.62 -15.99
C ALA A 863 -12.14 -28.91 -17.22
N LEU A 864 -13.05 -27.94 -17.00
CA LEU A 864 -13.61 -27.13 -18.08
C LEU A 864 -12.55 -26.22 -18.70
N GLY A 865 -11.71 -25.57 -17.88
CA GLY A 865 -10.62 -24.73 -18.35
C GLY A 865 -9.61 -25.49 -19.22
N GLU A 866 -9.26 -26.72 -18.84
CA GLU A 866 -8.36 -27.59 -19.61
C GLU A 866 -8.85 -27.87 -21.03
N VAL A 867 -10.17 -28.04 -21.20
CA VAL A 867 -10.77 -28.24 -22.53
C VAL A 867 -10.53 -27.01 -23.42
N LEU A 868 -10.59 -25.81 -22.86
CA LEU A 868 -10.28 -24.57 -23.59
C LEU A 868 -8.80 -24.48 -23.94
N VAL A 869 -7.90 -24.75 -22.98
CA VAL A 869 -6.45 -24.77 -23.22
C VAL A 869 -6.12 -25.74 -24.36
N ALA A 870 -6.68 -26.95 -24.31
CA ALA A 870 -6.48 -27.97 -25.33
C ALA A 870 -7.07 -27.60 -26.69
N ALA A 871 -8.21 -26.89 -26.74
CA ALA A 871 -8.80 -26.41 -27.98
C ALA A 871 -7.90 -25.37 -28.68
N VAL A 872 -7.39 -24.39 -27.94
CA VAL A 872 -6.49 -23.36 -28.47
C VAL A 872 -5.14 -23.95 -28.86
N PHE A 873 -4.59 -24.86 -28.04
CA PHE A 873 -3.30 -25.49 -28.31
C PHE A 873 -3.33 -26.44 -29.52
N ASP A 874 -4.42 -27.18 -29.75
CA ASP A 874 -4.61 -27.96 -30.98
C ASP A 874 -4.61 -27.04 -32.21
N GLY A 875 -5.22 -25.86 -32.12
CA GLY A 875 -5.13 -24.82 -33.14
C GLY A 875 -3.68 -24.39 -33.40
N PHE A 876 -2.91 -24.15 -32.33
CA PHE A 876 -1.48 -23.81 -32.42
C PHE A 876 -0.67 -24.90 -33.12
N LEU A 877 -0.82 -26.16 -32.72
CA LEU A 877 -0.07 -27.28 -33.32
C LEU A 877 -0.37 -27.41 -34.81
N ARG A 878 -1.61 -27.21 -35.24
CA ARG A 878 -2.00 -27.24 -36.66
C ARG A 878 -1.35 -26.11 -37.45
N ALA A 879 -1.44 -24.88 -36.94
CA ALA A 879 -0.83 -23.73 -37.59
C ALA A 879 0.70 -23.85 -37.64
N TYR A 880 1.31 -24.43 -36.61
CA TYR A 880 2.74 -24.75 -36.58
C TYR A 880 3.10 -25.81 -37.63
N ASN A 881 2.38 -26.93 -37.67
CA ASN A 881 2.65 -28.00 -38.64
C ASN A 881 2.56 -27.49 -40.08
N GLU A 882 1.54 -26.69 -40.41
CA GLU A 882 1.39 -26.07 -41.73
C GLU A 882 2.60 -25.22 -42.13
N ARG A 883 3.22 -24.51 -41.16
CA ARG A 883 4.43 -23.71 -41.40
C ARG A 883 5.69 -24.56 -41.45
N ALA A 884 5.80 -25.58 -40.60
CA ALA A 884 6.93 -26.49 -40.52
C ALA A 884 7.06 -27.36 -41.78
N ASP A 885 5.95 -27.66 -42.47
CA ASP A 885 5.90 -28.47 -43.67
C ASP A 885 6.81 -27.97 -44.80
N GLY A 886 6.92 -26.66 -44.97
CA GLY A 886 7.85 -26.06 -45.94
C GLY A 886 9.31 -26.33 -45.59
N LEU A 887 9.66 -26.27 -44.29
CA LEU A 887 11.01 -26.54 -43.80
C LEU A 887 11.37 -28.02 -43.91
N PHE A 888 10.42 -28.92 -43.62
CA PHE A 888 10.65 -30.35 -43.83
C PHE A 888 10.91 -30.67 -45.30
N ARG A 889 10.12 -30.11 -46.22
CA ARG A 889 10.37 -30.28 -47.66
C ARG A 889 11.72 -29.72 -48.09
N LEU A 890 12.10 -28.56 -47.56
CA LEU A 890 13.40 -27.95 -47.87
C LEU A 890 14.56 -28.84 -47.37
N ALA A 891 14.47 -29.36 -46.15
CA ALA A 891 15.49 -30.21 -45.56
C ALA A 891 15.53 -31.65 -46.12
N SER A 892 14.47 -32.08 -46.82
CA SER A 892 14.37 -33.43 -47.36
C SER A 892 14.34 -33.49 -48.89
N ASN A 893 14.80 -32.43 -49.56
CA ASN A 893 14.81 -32.32 -51.03
C ASN A 893 13.44 -32.57 -51.68
N GLY A 894 12.39 -32.00 -51.09
CA GLY A 894 11.01 -32.00 -51.58
C GLY A 894 10.11 -33.11 -51.05
N THR A 895 10.64 -34.15 -50.41
CA THR A 895 9.86 -35.33 -49.98
C THR A 895 8.97 -35.10 -48.76
N GLY A 896 9.29 -34.10 -47.92
CA GLY A 896 8.64 -33.86 -46.62
C GLY A 896 8.94 -34.90 -45.54
N VAL A 897 9.83 -35.87 -45.82
CA VAL A 897 10.23 -36.96 -44.91
C VAL A 897 11.73 -36.88 -44.68
N LEU A 898 12.11 -36.61 -43.44
CA LEU A 898 13.52 -36.50 -43.06
C LEU A 898 14.21 -37.88 -43.09
N PRO A 899 15.50 -37.94 -43.47
CA PRO A 899 16.27 -39.18 -43.38
C PRO A 899 16.34 -39.67 -41.93
N PRO A 900 16.46 -41.00 -41.70
CA PRO A 900 16.63 -41.54 -40.36
C PRO A 900 17.93 -41.02 -39.74
N GLY A 901 17.86 -40.52 -38.51
CA GLY A 901 19.02 -39.98 -37.80
C GLY A 901 18.68 -38.71 -37.03
N GLU A 902 19.72 -37.97 -36.67
CA GLU A 902 19.59 -36.63 -36.08
C GLU A 902 19.25 -35.60 -37.17
N ILE A 903 18.47 -34.59 -36.78
CA ILE A 903 18.17 -33.47 -37.66
C ILE A 903 19.29 -32.42 -37.56
N PRO A 904 19.62 -31.69 -38.64
CA PRO A 904 20.59 -30.61 -38.57
C PRO A 904 20.21 -29.56 -37.52
N ASP A 905 21.19 -29.01 -36.81
CA ASP A 905 20.97 -28.00 -35.77
C ASP A 905 20.27 -26.77 -36.33
N GLU A 906 20.64 -26.33 -37.53
CA GLU A 906 20.03 -25.18 -38.20
C GLU A 906 18.55 -25.43 -38.52
N LEU A 907 18.18 -26.68 -38.84
CA LEU A 907 16.79 -27.05 -39.06
C LEU A 907 16.01 -27.03 -37.74
N ALA A 908 16.59 -27.55 -36.66
CA ALA A 908 15.96 -27.53 -35.34
C ALA A 908 15.74 -26.10 -34.82
N GLU A 909 16.75 -25.24 -34.96
CA GLU A 909 16.66 -23.82 -34.62
C GLU A 909 15.58 -23.10 -35.44
N ARG A 910 15.53 -23.37 -36.75
CA ARG A 910 14.52 -22.75 -37.61
C ARG A 910 13.11 -23.24 -37.28
N LEU A 911 12.92 -24.54 -37.02
CA LEU A 911 11.63 -25.09 -36.58
C LEU A 911 11.21 -24.49 -35.22
N ALA A 912 12.14 -24.36 -34.28
CA ALA A 912 11.88 -23.72 -32.99
C ALA A 912 11.51 -22.25 -33.14
N GLN A 913 12.14 -21.52 -34.05
CA GLN A 913 11.79 -20.13 -34.36
C GLN A 913 10.40 -20.00 -34.98
N GLU A 914 9.99 -20.94 -35.85
CA GLU A 914 8.62 -21.00 -36.35
C GLU A 914 7.63 -21.27 -35.22
N ALA A 915 7.91 -22.24 -34.33
CA ALA A 915 7.08 -22.51 -33.16
C ALA A 915 6.91 -21.27 -32.27
N ALA A 916 8.01 -20.58 -31.95
CA ALA A 916 7.98 -19.35 -31.16
C ALA A 916 7.21 -18.22 -31.83
N THR A 917 7.30 -18.11 -33.17
CA THR A 917 6.55 -17.12 -33.95
C THR A 917 5.05 -17.40 -33.90
N VAL A 918 4.64 -18.67 -34.07
CA VAL A 918 3.24 -19.10 -34.01
C VAL A 918 2.70 -18.93 -32.59
N ALA A 919 3.44 -19.36 -31.56
CA ALA A 919 3.05 -19.22 -30.16
C ALA A 919 2.85 -17.75 -29.78
N GLY A 920 3.79 -16.87 -30.15
CA GLY A 920 3.64 -15.44 -29.94
C GLY A 920 2.44 -14.84 -30.67
N HIS A 921 2.07 -15.37 -31.85
CA HIS A 921 0.88 -14.94 -32.57
C HIS A 921 -0.41 -15.37 -31.85
N PHE A 922 -0.53 -16.64 -31.47
CA PHE A 922 -1.67 -17.16 -30.69
C PHE A 922 -1.84 -16.44 -29.36
N LEU A 923 -0.74 -16.21 -28.63
CA LEU A 923 -0.76 -15.45 -27.38
C LEU A 923 -1.35 -14.05 -27.58
N ARG A 924 -0.92 -13.33 -28.62
CA ARG A 924 -1.48 -12.00 -28.92
C ARG A 924 -2.93 -12.08 -29.40
N MET A 925 -3.35 -13.13 -30.11
CA MET A 925 -4.76 -13.34 -30.46
C MET A 925 -5.62 -13.51 -29.20
N CYS A 926 -5.19 -14.36 -28.26
CA CYS A 926 -5.87 -14.57 -26.97
C CYS A 926 -6.02 -13.27 -26.19
N VAL A 927 -4.94 -12.49 -26.05
CA VAL A 927 -5.01 -11.22 -25.32
C VAL A 927 -5.90 -10.18 -26.03
N ARG A 928 -5.82 -10.08 -27.36
CA ARG A 928 -6.69 -9.14 -28.13
C ARG A 928 -8.16 -9.48 -28.01
N ALA A 929 -8.50 -10.77 -27.99
CA ALA A 929 -9.87 -11.25 -27.90
C ALA A 929 -10.60 -10.74 -26.66
N LEU A 930 -9.88 -10.44 -25.57
CA LEU A 930 -10.47 -9.89 -24.35
C LEU A 930 -11.26 -8.59 -24.61
N ASP A 931 -10.82 -7.74 -25.55
CA ASP A 931 -11.57 -6.52 -25.89
C ASP A 931 -12.88 -6.82 -26.65
N TYR A 932 -13.02 -7.99 -27.27
CA TYR A 932 -14.19 -8.40 -28.07
C TYR A 932 -15.11 -9.37 -27.31
N CYS A 933 -14.89 -9.51 -26.00
CA CYS A 933 -15.75 -10.31 -25.13
C CYS A 933 -16.86 -9.45 -24.53
N PRO A 934 -18.00 -10.07 -24.13
CA PRO A 934 -19.00 -9.38 -23.34
C PRO A 934 -18.41 -8.87 -22.01
N PRO A 935 -18.96 -7.79 -21.42
CA PRO A 935 -18.40 -7.18 -20.21
C PRO A 935 -18.67 -8.00 -18.94
N VAL A 936 -19.54 -9.02 -19.05
CA VAL A 936 -19.92 -9.96 -17.99
C VAL A 936 -20.09 -11.34 -18.57
N GLU A 937 -19.82 -12.37 -17.77
CA GLU A 937 -20.21 -13.76 -18.06
C GLU A 937 -19.81 -14.28 -19.45
N PRO A 938 -18.53 -14.17 -19.86
CA PRO A 938 -18.09 -14.76 -21.11
C PRO A 938 -18.26 -16.29 -21.07
N THR A 939 -18.68 -16.86 -22.20
CA THR A 939 -18.68 -18.31 -22.43
C THR A 939 -17.53 -18.67 -23.39
N PHE A 940 -17.15 -19.94 -23.47
CA PHE A 940 -16.07 -20.35 -24.37
C PHE A 940 -16.43 -20.12 -25.84
N GLY A 941 -17.71 -20.30 -26.17
CA GLY A 941 -18.22 -20.00 -27.51
C GLY A 941 -18.10 -18.51 -27.87
N GLU A 942 -18.38 -17.61 -26.92
CA GLU A 942 -18.21 -16.16 -27.12
C GLU A 942 -16.73 -15.77 -27.19
N TYR A 943 -15.88 -16.42 -26.40
CA TYR A 943 -14.44 -16.22 -26.47
C TYR A 943 -13.87 -16.67 -27.83
N LEU A 944 -14.37 -17.77 -28.41
CA LEU A 944 -14.04 -18.15 -29.79
C LEU A 944 -14.45 -17.07 -30.80
N ARG A 945 -15.69 -16.57 -30.70
CA ARG A 945 -16.14 -15.46 -31.58
C ARG A 945 -15.25 -14.23 -31.41
N ALA A 946 -14.86 -13.91 -30.19
CA ALA A 946 -13.94 -12.82 -29.88
C ALA A 946 -12.54 -13.03 -30.48
N LEU A 947 -11.97 -14.25 -30.37
CA LEU A 947 -10.69 -14.63 -31.00
C LEU A 947 -10.72 -14.43 -32.50
N ILE A 948 -11.76 -14.94 -33.16
CA ILE A 948 -11.91 -14.82 -34.61
C ILE A 948 -12.13 -13.37 -35.02
N THR A 949 -13.01 -12.65 -34.33
CA THR A 949 -13.31 -11.23 -34.64
C THR A 949 -12.06 -10.35 -34.51
N ALA A 950 -11.35 -10.46 -33.38
CA ALA A 950 -10.16 -9.66 -33.11
C ALA A 950 -9.03 -9.90 -34.12
N ASP A 951 -8.95 -11.12 -34.67
CA ASP A 951 -7.97 -11.46 -35.68
C ASP A 951 -8.40 -11.04 -37.08
N CYS A 952 -9.68 -11.22 -37.44
CA CYS A 952 -10.25 -10.72 -38.71
C CYS A 952 -10.02 -9.21 -38.91
N ASP A 953 -10.20 -8.42 -37.84
CA ASP A 953 -10.03 -6.98 -37.89
C ASP A 953 -8.58 -6.55 -38.15
N LEU A 954 -7.62 -7.27 -37.56
CA LEU A 954 -6.20 -6.90 -37.62
C LEU A 954 -5.47 -7.58 -38.78
N VAL A 955 -5.91 -8.76 -39.18
CA VAL A 955 -5.35 -9.59 -40.24
C VAL A 955 -6.50 -10.10 -41.13
N PRO A 956 -7.02 -9.27 -42.05
CA PRO A 956 -8.15 -9.65 -42.91
C PRO A 956 -7.86 -10.90 -43.75
N ASP A 957 -6.63 -11.03 -44.26
CA ASP A 957 -6.16 -12.14 -45.10
C ASP A 957 -5.38 -13.19 -44.28
N ASP A 958 -6.08 -14.24 -43.82
CA ASP A 958 -5.47 -15.36 -43.07
C ASP A 958 -4.98 -16.44 -44.03
N ARG A 959 -3.88 -16.16 -44.73
CA ARG A 959 -3.25 -17.09 -45.68
C ARG A 959 -2.80 -18.41 -45.06
N ARG A 960 -2.66 -18.46 -43.75
CA ARG A 960 -2.06 -19.58 -43.01
C ARG A 960 -3.10 -20.39 -42.23
N GLY A 961 -4.38 -20.01 -42.29
CA GLY A 961 -5.49 -20.75 -41.69
C GLY A 961 -5.50 -20.77 -40.16
N TYR A 962 -4.93 -19.76 -39.49
CA TYR A 962 -4.96 -19.63 -38.02
C TYR A 962 -6.38 -19.68 -37.46
N ARG A 963 -7.32 -18.95 -38.08
CA ARG A 963 -8.73 -18.90 -37.68
C ARG A 963 -9.42 -20.26 -37.83
N VAL A 964 -9.15 -20.95 -38.95
CA VAL A 964 -9.69 -22.28 -39.23
C VAL A 964 -9.14 -23.31 -38.23
N ALA A 965 -7.86 -23.22 -37.89
CA ALA A 965 -7.23 -24.11 -36.92
C ALA A 965 -7.85 -23.96 -35.51
N LEU A 966 -8.09 -22.73 -35.06
CA LEU A 966 -8.80 -22.46 -33.80
C LEU A 966 -10.24 -23.00 -33.82
N ILE A 967 -11.00 -22.68 -34.87
CA ILE A 967 -12.38 -23.14 -35.02
C ILE A 967 -12.47 -24.67 -34.96
N ASP A 968 -11.57 -25.37 -35.63
CA ASP A 968 -11.56 -26.84 -35.62
C ASP A 968 -11.27 -27.41 -34.22
N GLY A 969 -10.34 -26.80 -33.47
CA GLY A 969 -10.01 -27.19 -32.10
C GLY A 969 -11.20 -27.11 -31.14
N PHE A 970 -11.98 -26.03 -31.24
CA PHE A 970 -13.20 -25.82 -30.44
C PHE A 970 -14.34 -26.76 -30.87
N ARG A 971 -14.56 -26.86 -32.19
CA ARG A 971 -15.59 -27.73 -32.78
C ARG A 971 -15.41 -29.19 -32.37
N LYS A 972 -14.18 -29.70 -32.43
CA LYS A 972 -13.85 -31.09 -32.10
C LYS A 972 -14.13 -31.46 -30.64
N ARG A 973 -14.13 -30.48 -29.74
CA ARG A 973 -14.39 -30.64 -28.30
C ARG A 973 -15.82 -30.31 -27.89
N GLY A 974 -16.69 -30.00 -28.87
CA GLY A 974 -18.10 -29.70 -28.62
C GLY A 974 -18.38 -28.30 -28.09
N ILE A 975 -17.39 -27.38 -28.12
CA ILE A 975 -17.59 -25.99 -27.69
C ILE A 975 -18.31 -25.23 -28.82
N ARG A 976 -19.58 -24.88 -28.60
CA ARG A 976 -20.42 -24.23 -29.62
C ARG A 976 -20.51 -22.72 -29.41
N PRO A 977 -20.19 -21.89 -30.42
CA PRO A 977 -20.46 -20.47 -30.38
C PRO A 977 -21.98 -20.19 -30.40
N PRO A 978 -22.47 -19.22 -29.62
CA PRO A 978 -23.88 -18.84 -29.65
C PRO A 978 -24.21 -18.13 -30.97
N ASP A 979 -25.48 -18.21 -31.38
CA ASP A 979 -26.06 -17.42 -32.49
C ASP A 979 -25.24 -17.44 -33.80
N VAL A 980 -24.74 -18.63 -34.18
CA VAL A 980 -24.13 -18.87 -35.50
C VAL A 980 -24.69 -20.12 -36.16
N GLU A 981 -24.87 -20.06 -37.48
CA GLU A 981 -25.40 -21.18 -38.27
C GLU A 981 -24.31 -22.07 -38.88
N THR A 982 -23.09 -21.52 -39.07
CA THR A 982 -21.97 -22.23 -39.71
C THR A 982 -20.65 -21.99 -38.96
N TRP A 983 -19.68 -22.87 -39.19
CA TRP A 983 -18.33 -22.79 -38.63
C TRP A 983 -17.35 -21.97 -39.49
N SER A 984 -17.85 -21.13 -40.40
CA SER A 984 -16.97 -20.29 -41.23
C SER A 984 -16.40 -19.13 -40.40
N PRO A 985 -15.13 -18.71 -40.59
CA PRO A 985 -14.59 -17.56 -39.87
C PRO A 985 -15.50 -16.32 -39.95
N THR A 986 -16.09 -16.07 -41.12
CA THR A 986 -17.05 -14.98 -41.35
C THR A 986 -18.32 -15.09 -40.51
N ALA A 987 -18.84 -16.30 -40.27
CA ALA A 987 -20.02 -16.48 -39.43
C ALA A 987 -19.73 -16.30 -37.94
N LEU A 988 -18.49 -16.54 -37.50
CA LEU A 988 -18.08 -16.35 -36.11
C LEU A 988 -17.77 -14.89 -35.75
N VAL A 989 -17.49 -14.04 -36.74
CA VAL A 989 -17.31 -12.60 -36.53
C VAL A 989 -18.56 -12.02 -35.85
N TRP A 990 -18.36 -11.12 -34.88
CA TRP A 990 -19.47 -10.40 -34.26
C TRP A 990 -20.26 -9.58 -35.29
N GLY A 991 -21.57 -9.50 -35.12
CA GLY A 991 -22.40 -8.62 -35.95
C GLY A 991 -22.17 -7.15 -35.60
N GLY A 992 -22.36 -6.28 -36.59
CA GLY A 992 -22.53 -4.85 -36.32
C GLY A 992 -23.83 -4.55 -35.57
N PRO A 993 -24.03 -3.29 -35.14
CA PRO A 993 -25.29 -2.89 -34.51
C PRO A 993 -26.48 -3.16 -35.45
N LEU A 994 -27.60 -3.59 -34.88
CA LEU A 994 -28.84 -3.85 -35.64
C LEU A 994 -29.45 -2.52 -36.11
N ASP A 995 -29.43 -1.51 -35.25
CA ASP A 995 -29.74 -0.13 -35.59
C ASP A 995 -28.51 0.77 -35.36
N PRO A 996 -27.68 1.01 -36.40
CA PRO A 996 -26.54 1.92 -36.30
C PRO A 996 -26.92 3.35 -35.89
N GLU A 997 -28.11 3.82 -36.24
CA GLU A 997 -28.57 5.19 -35.94
C GLU A 997 -28.85 5.36 -34.44
N ALA A 998 -29.19 4.29 -33.72
CA ALA A 998 -29.35 4.32 -32.27
C ALA A 998 -28.06 4.75 -31.54
N LEU A 999 -26.88 4.53 -32.12
CA LEU A 999 -25.59 4.95 -31.57
C LEU A 999 -25.10 6.32 -32.06
N ALA A 1000 -25.79 6.94 -33.03
CA ALA A 1000 -25.42 8.25 -33.57
C ALA A 1000 -25.21 9.34 -32.49
N PRO A 1001 -25.98 9.40 -31.38
CA PRO A 1001 -25.77 10.40 -30.35
C PRO A 1001 -24.42 10.31 -29.62
N LEU A 1002 -23.75 9.15 -29.66
CA LEU A 1002 -22.43 8.96 -29.05
C LEU A 1002 -21.28 9.41 -29.96
N ARG A 1003 -21.54 9.65 -31.25
CA ARG A 1003 -20.51 9.93 -32.26
C ARG A 1003 -19.65 11.14 -31.93
N GLU A 1004 -20.28 12.29 -31.70
CA GLU A 1004 -19.56 13.55 -31.39
C GLU A 1004 -18.82 13.45 -30.06
N VAL A 1005 -19.42 12.77 -29.09
CA VAL A 1005 -18.86 12.55 -27.75
C VAL A 1005 -17.58 11.73 -27.84
N ILE A 1006 -17.60 10.62 -28.58
CA ILE A 1006 -16.43 9.74 -28.77
C ILE A 1006 -15.37 10.42 -29.65
N ALA A 1007 -15.78 11.20 -30.67
CA ALA A 1007 -14.86 11.96 -31.51
C ALA A 1007 -14.01 12.96 -30.70
N ALA A 1008 -14.61 13.60 -29.69
CA ALA A 1008 -13.97 14.58 -28.83
C ALA A 1008 -13.01 13.96 -27.78
N MET A 1009 -13.04 12.65 -27.55
CA MET A 1009 -12.24 11.98 -26.52
C MET A 1009 -10.75 11.94 -26.85
N SER A 1010 -9.93 12.06 -25.80
CA SER A 1010 -8.49 12.22 -25.94
C SER A 1010 -7.85 10.98 -26.58
N ALA A 1011 -7.27 11.14 -27.77
CA ALA A 1011 -6.46 10.12 -28.42
C ALA A 1011 -5.01 10.13 -27.89
N ARG A 1012 -4.76 10.60 -26.66
CA ARG A 1012 -3.40 10.94 -26.18
C ARG A 1012 -2.67 9.81 -25.45
N TRP A 1013 -3.28 8.63 -25.32
CA TRP A 1013 -2.62 7.49 -24.69
C TRP A 1013 -1.45 7.03 -25.56
N ARG A 1014 -0.25 7.21 -25.03
CA ARG A 1014 0.96 6.67 -25.62
C ARG A 1014 1.38 5.44 -24.83
N LEU A 1015 1.97 4.45 -25.51
CA LEU A 1015 2.53 3.27 -24.86
C LEU A 1015 3.64 3.64 -23.86
N ASP A 1016 4.34 4.75 -24.07
CA ASP A 1016 5.38 5.31 -23.20
C ASP A 1016 4.88 6.47 -22.32
N GLY A 1017 3.56 6.73 -22.29
CA GLY A 1017 2.96 7.81 -21.52
C GLY A 1017 2.74 7.47 -20.04
N ASP A 1018 2.45 8.50 -19.25
CA ASP A 1018 2.09 8.34 -17.83
C ASP A 1018 0.79 7.54 -17.68
N ARG A 1019 0.87 6.42 -16.94
CA ARG A 1019 -0.27 5.51 -16.70
C ARG A 1019 -1.34 6.16 -15.84
N LEU A 1020 -0.97 7.02 -14.90
CA LEU A 1020 -1.93 7.74 -14.08
C LEU A 1020 -2.76 8.69 -14.95
N ALA A 1021 -2.11 9.43 -15.85
CA ALA A 1021 -2.80 10.29 -16.81
C ALA A 1021 -3.72 9.50 -17.76
N ALA A 1022 -3.27 8.33 -18.24
CA ALA A 1022 -4.10 7.45 -19.07
C ALA A 1022 -5.33 6.92 -18.30
N TRP A 1023 -5.15 6.54 -17.04
CA TRP A 1023 -6.24 6.09 -16.18
C TRP A 1023 -7.24 7.21 -15.90
N GLN A 1024 -6.77 8.42 -15.57
CA GLN A 1024 -7.62 9.60 -15.39
C GLN A 1024 -8.44 9.90 -16.65
N ALA A 1025 -7.80 9.90 -17.82
CA ALA A 1025 -8.47 10.08 -19.10
C ALA A 1025 -9.56 9.02 -19.35
N SER A 1026 -9.28 7.73 -19.05
CA SER A 1026 -10.28 6.66 -19.15
C SER A 1026 -11.53 6.95 -18.31
N ARG A 1027 -11.33 7.44 -17.09
CA ARG A 1027 -12.41 7.75 -16.14
C ARG A 1027 -13.20 8.99 -16.56
N ASP A 1028 -12.53 10.01 -17.06
CA ASP A 1028 -13.16 11.22 -17.56
C ASP A 1028 -13.96 10.95 -18.84
N ASP A 1029 -13.43 10.14 -19.76
CA ASP A 1029 -14.13 9.68 -20.94
C ASP A 1029 -15.37 8.83 -20.55
N ALA A 1030 -15.23 7.90 -19.59
CA ALA A 1030 -16.36 7.12 -19.07
C ALA A 1030 -17.46 8.00 -18.44
N ARG A 1031 -17.06 9.01 -17.65
CA ARG A 1031 -18.00 10.00 -17.08
C ARG A 1031 -18.70 10.79 -18.19
N THR A 1032 -17.96 11.16 -19.23
CA THR A 1032 -18.47 11.95 -20.36
C THR A 1032 -19.50 11.16 -21.17
N ILE A 1033 -19.24 9.88 -21.48
CA ILE A 1033 -20.24 8.99 -22.11
C ILE A 1033 -21.46 8.85 -21.20
N LYS A 1034 -21.26 8.63 -19.90
CA LYS A 1034 -22.36 8.46 -18.95
C LYS A 1034 -23.28 9.69 -18.93
N VAL A 1035 -22.70 10.89 -18.85
CA VAL A 1035 -23.46 12.15 -18.86
C VAL A 1035 -24.15 12.36 -20.20
N ALA A 1036 -23.53 11.96 -21.32
CA ALA A 1036 -24.16 12.03 -22.62
C ALA A 1036 -25.40 11.15 -22.70
N ILE A 1037 -25.31 9.88 -22.28
CA ILE A 1037 -26.43 8.93 -22.24
C ILE A 1037 -27.56 9.45 -21.35
N ASP A 1038 -27.24 9.97 -20.16
CA ASP A 1038 -28.25 10.48 -19.21
C ASP A 1038 -29.01 11.70 -19.73
N ARG A 1039 -28.39 12.51 -20.61
CA ARG A 1039 -28.97 13.74 -21.17
C ARG A 1039 -29.73 13.53 -22.47
N LEU A 1040 -29.75 12.31 -23.02
CA LEU A 1040 -30.51 12.02 -24.22
C LEU A 1040 -32.01 12.19 -23.97
N PRO A 1041 -32.77 12.76 -24.92
CA PRO A 1041 -34.22 12.70 -24.88
C PRO A 1041 -34.73 11.25 -24.86
N ASP A 1042 -35.94 11.03 -24.33
CA ASP A 1042 -36.47 9.68 -24.06
C ASP A 1042 -36.45 8.76 -25.28
N ALA A 1043 -36.90 9.22 -26.45
CA ALA A 1043 -36.98 8.38 -27.65
C ALA A 1043 -35.59 7.90 -28.13
N PRO A 1044 -34.58 8.77 -28.35
CA PRO A 1044 -33.20 8.35 -28.62
C PRO A 1044 -32.57 7.50 -27.51
N ARG A 1045 -32.83 7.81 -26.23
CA ARG A 1045 -32.30 7.05 -25.09
C ARG A 1045 -32.83 5.62 -25.08
N LYS A 1046 -34.13 5.45 -25.33
CA LYS A 1046 -34.81 4.15 -25.41
C LYS A 1046 -34.27 3.31 -26.57
N ALA A 1047 -34.11 3.90 -27.75
CA ALA A 1047 -33.52 3.23 -28.92
C ALA A 1047 -32.09 2.76 -28.61
N LEU A 1048 -31.26 3.63 -28.02
CA LEU A 1048 -29.91 3.27 -27.58
C LEU A 1048 -29.92 2.13 -26.55
N CYS A 1049 -30.75 2.21 -25.50
CA CYS A 1049 -30.83 1.16 -24.48
C CYS A 1049 -31.26 -0.19 -25.08
N GLN A 1050 -32.21 -0.19 -26.02
CA GLN A 1050 -32.65 -1.40 -26.70
C GLN A 1050 -31.53 -2.05 -27.52
N GLU A 1051 -30.79 -1.25 -28.31
CA GLU A 1051 -29.66 -1.71 -29.12
C GLU A 1051 -28.54 -2.28 -28.23
N LEU A 1052 -28.25 -1.63 -27.09
CA LEU A 1052 -27.22 -2.06 -26.15
C LEU A 1052 -27.66 -3.22 -25.23
N GLY A 1053 -28.92 -3.65 -25.29
CA GLY A 1053 -29.47 -4.69 -24.42
C GLY A 1053 -29.64 -4.26 -22.95
N LEU A 1054 -29.79 -2.97 -22.70
CA LEU A 1054 -29.99 -2.33 -21.40
C LEU A 1054 -31.48 -2.02 -21.15
N LEU A 1055 -31.81 -1.65 -19.92
CA LEU A 1055 -33.15 -1.17 -19.52
C LEU A 1055 -33.13 0.35 -19.36
N ASP A 1056 -34.08 1.02 -20.01
CA ASP A 1056 -34.22 2.48 -19.98
C ASP A 1056 -34.85 2.96 -18.66
N PHE A 1057 -34.47 4.16 -18.24
CA PHE A 1057 -35.09 4.88 -17.14
C PHE A 1057 -36.28 5.67 -17.70
N ASP A 1058 -37.52 5.22 -17.51
CA ASP A 1058 -38.66 6.13 -17.68
C ASP A 1058 -38.64 7.14 -16.51
N ASP A 1059 -38.68 8.45 -16.81
CA ASP A 1059 -38.57 9.53 -15.80
C ASP A 1059 -39.85 9.72 -14.97
N ASP A 1060 -40.98 9.12 -15.39
CA ASP A 1060 -42.30 9.31 -14.76
C ASP A 1060 -42.59 8.39 -13.55
N GLY A 1061 -41.71 7.44 -13.23
CA GLY A 1061 -41.91 6.49 -12.13
C GLY A 1061 -41.11 6.84 -10.88
N GLU A 1062 -41.76 7.09 -9.73
CA GLU A 1062 -41.08 7.32 -8.43
C GLU A 1062 -40.03 6.23 -8.12
N PRO A 1063 -38.83 6.58 -7.62
CA PRO A 1063 -37.83 5.60 -7.22
C PRO A 1063 -38.37 4.64 -6.14
N VAL A 1064 -38.03 3.35 -6.25
CA VAL A 1064 -38.50 2.31 -5.33
C VAL A 1064 -37.33 1.74 -4.53
N GLY A 1065 -37.28 2.05 -3.24
CA GLY A 1065 -36.29 1.49 -2.30
C GLY A 1065 -34.91 2.20 -2.31
N PRO A 1066 -33.95 1.72 -1.49
CA PRO A 1066 -32.64 2.35 -1.32
C PRO A 1066 -31.79 2.31 -2.61
N GLY A 1067 -31.16 3.44 -2.94
CA GLY A 1067 -30.26 3.57 -4.10
C GLY A 1067 -30.93 4.01 -5.41
N GLY A 1068 -32.18 4.46 -5.38
CA GLY A 1068 -32.85 5.05 -6.55
C GLY A 1068 -33.21 4.04 -7.64
N ARG A 1069 -33.57 2.80 -7.27
CA ARG A 1069 -33.96 1.73 -8.21
C ARG A 1069 -35.31 2.07 -8.87
N ARG A 1070 -35.53 1.62 -10.10
CA ARG A 1070 -36.83 1.76 -10.78
C ARG A 1070 -37.42 0.41 -11.14
N ARG A 1071 -38.76 0.35 -11.27
CA ARG A 1071 -39.49 -0.86 -11.65
C ARG A 1071 -39.43 -1.04 -13.17
N ALA A 1072 -39.21 -2.28 -13.61
CA ALA A 1072 -39.61 -2.69 -14.95
C ALA A 1072 -40.85 -3.59 -14.82
N GLY A 1073 -41.91 -3.26 -15.56
CA GLY A 1073 -43.07 -4.14 -15.71
C GLY A 1073 -42.73 -5.40 -16.52
N GLU A 1074 -43.73 -6.25 -16.77
CA GLU A 1074 -43.61 -7.26 -17.83
C GLU A 1074 -43.48 -6.51 -19.16
N VAL A 1075 -42.28 -6.48 -19.70
CA VAL A 1075 -42.06 -5.94 -21.05
C VAL A 1075 -42.26 -7.10 -22.02
N GLU A 1076 -42.96 -6.89 -23.12
CA GLU A 1076 -42.91 -7.80 -24.27
C GLU A 1076 -41.83 -7.29 -25.22
N GLY A 1077 -40.92 -8.16 -25.63
CA GLY A 1077 -39.84 -7.80 -26.52
C GLY A 1077 -39.70 -8.83 -27.63
N PRO A 1078 -39.07 -8.48 -28.76
CA PRO A 1078 -38.98 -9.34 -29.95
C PRO A 1078 -38.24 -10.68 -29.73
N ARG A 1079 -37.72 -10.95 -28.52
CA ARG A 1079 -37.03 -12.20 -28.15
C ARG A 1079 -37.54 -12.86 -26.85
N GLY A 1080 -38.77 -12.56 -26.40
CA GLY A 1080 -39.45 -13.26 -25.30
C GLY A 1080 -39.98 -12.37 -24.16
N THR A 1081 -40.82 -12.98 -23.30
CA THR A 1081 -41.50 -12.38 -22.14
C THR A 1081 -40.57 -12.26 -20.91
N PHE A 1082 -40.70 -11.18 -20.14
CA PHE A 1082 -39.79 -10.81 -19.06
C PHE A 1082 -40.45 -11.05 -17.71
N SER A 1083 -39.69 -11.45 -16.69
CA SER A 1083 -40.16 -11.39 -15.30
C SER A 1083 -40.10 -9.95 -14.79
N SER A 1084 -41.10 -9.48 -14.06
CA SER A 1084 -41.05 -8.14 -13.46
C SER A 1084 -39.88 -8.02 -12.46
N GLY A 1085 -39.45 -6.80 -12.13
CA GLY A 1085 -38.30 -6.59 -11.23
C GLY A 1085 -37.87 -5.12 -11.12
N THR A 1086 -36.69 -4.88 -10.55
CA THR A 1086 -36.11 -3.52 -10.42
C THR A 1086 -34.69 -3.44 -10.96
N PHE A 1087 -34.23 -2.26 -11.38
CA PHE A 1087 -32.87 -2.07 -11.92
C PHE A 1087 -32.18 -0.79 -11.43
N SER A 1088 -30.86 -0.78 -11.58
CA SER A 1088 -29.97 0.35 -11.28
C SER A 1088 -29.70 1.24 -12.50
N ARG A 1089 -29.11 2.41 -12.27
CA ARG A 1089 -28.58 3.27 -13.34
C ARG A 1089 -27.51 2.56 -14.15
N ILE A 1090 -27.39 2.96 -15.42
CA ILE A 1090 -26.33 2.50 -16.32
C ILE A 1090 -24.97 2.83 -15.68
N GLU A 1091 -23.98 1.95 -15.81
CA GLU A 1091 -22.61 2.16 -15.38
C GLU A 1091 -21.71 2.07 -16.61
N VAL A 1092 -21.09 3.18 -17.02
CA VAL A 1092 -19.99 3.16 -17.99
C VAL A 1092 -18.71 2.88 -17.20
N HIS A 1093 -18.23 1.65 -17.26
CA HIS A 1093 -17.17 1.18 -16.38
C HIS A 1093 -15.78 1.49 -16.93
N SER A 1094 -15.59 1.35 -18.25
CA SER A 1094 -14.30 1.48 -18.92
C SER A 1094 -14.47 2.12 -20.30
N VAL A 1095 -13.61 3.10 -20.61
CA VAL A 1095 -13.44 3.67 -21.95
C VAL A 1095 -11.96 3.71 -22.26
N ARG A 1096 -11.53 3.00 -23.30
CA ARG A 1096 -10.10 2.81 -23.58
C ARG A 1096 -9.81 2.79 -25.08
N PRO A 1097 -8.80 3.51 -25.57
CA PRO A 1097 -8.35 3.40 -26.94
C PRO A 1097 -7.64 2.06 -27.17
N ALA A 1098 -7.75 1.48 -28.35
CA ALA A 1098 -6.93 0.36 -28.82
C ALA A 1098 -6.21 0.78 -30.10
N ARG A 1099 -4.88 0.61 -30.14
CA ARG A 1099 -4.02 1.03 -31.27
C ARG A 1099 -3.12 -0.11 -31.70
N ARG A 1100 -3.61 -0.92 -32.62
CA ARG A 1100 -2.96 -2.17 -32.98
C ARG A 1100 -2.37 -2.03 -34.37
N VAL A 1101 -1.14 -2.51 -34.53
CA VAL A 1101 -0.45 -2.49 -35.82
C VAL A 1101 -0.53 -3.89 -36.41
N GLY A 1102 -1.10 -3.99 -37.61
CA GLY A 1102 -1.18 -5.20 -38.39
C GLY A 1102 0.21 -5.65 -38.90
N PRO A 1103 0.34 -6.90 -39.36
CA PRO A 1103 1.59 -7.41 -39.92
C PRO A 1103 2.02 -6.69 -41.22
N ASP A 1104 1.11 -6.00 -41.89
CA ASP A 1104 1.30 -5.11 -43.04
C ASP A 1104 1.68 -3.67 -42.65
N GLY A 1105 1.68 -3.35 -41.35
CA GLY A 1105 1.94 -2.01 -40.84
C GLY A 1105 0.71 -1.11 -40.76
N GLU A 1106 -0.48 -1.58 -41.11
CA GLU A 1106 -1.71 -0.81 -40.97
C GLU A 1106 -2.08 -0.59 -39.50
N LEU A 1107 -2.55 0.61 -39.17
CA LEU A 1107 -2.94 0.97 -37.81
C LEU A 1107 -4.46 0.85 -37.65
N LEU A 1108 -4.89 -0.12 -36.86
CA LEU A 1108 -6.27 -0.23 -36.39
C LEU A 1108 -6.43 0.61 -35.11
N ALA A 1109 -7.26 1.65 -35.19
CA ALA A 1109 -7.51 2.58 -34.10
C ALA A 1109 -8.99 2.53 -33.66
N ASP A 1110 -9.24 1.87 -32.53
CA ASP A 1110 -10.58 1.71 -31.96
C ASP A 1110 -10.71 2.40 -30.60
N THR A 1111 -11.95 2.59 -30.16
CA THR A 1111 -12.30 2.87 -28.76
C THR A 1111 -13.18 1.74 -28.24
N VAL A 1112 -12.74 1.08 -27.17
CA VAL A 1112 -13.48 0.02 -26.49
C VAL A 1112 -14.23 0.65 -25.31
N ILE A 1113 -15.55 0.45 -25.28
CA ILE A 1113 -16.45 1.03 -24.26
C ILE A 1113 -17.21 -0.11 -23.61
N GLU A 1114 -17.15 -0.20 -22.28
CA GLU A 1114 -17.88 -1.20 -21.52
C GLU A 1114 -18.95 -0.57 -20.64
N ILE A 1115 -20.17 -1.05 -20.83
CA ILE A 1115 -21.36 -0.54 -20.16
C ILE A 1115 -22.04 -1.70 -19.45
N THR A 1116 -22.39 -1.53 -18.18
CA THR A 1116 -23.11 -2.55 -17.40
C THR A 1116 -24.29 -1.96 -16.65
N GLN A 1117 -25.22 -2.82 -16.22
CA GLN A 1117 -26.39 -2.45 -15.43
C GLN A 1117 -26.81 -3.62 -14.54
N ARG A 1118 -27.17 -3.32 -13.28
CA ARG A 1118 -27.68 -4.32 -12.32
C ARG A 1118 -29.20 -4.42 -12.38
N TRP A 1119 -29.71 -5.64 -12.25
CA TRP A 1119 -31.12 -6.04 -12.29
C TRP A 1119 -31.46 -6.97 -11.12
N TRP A 1120 -32.55 -6.69 -10.41
CA TRP A 1120 -33.12 -7.50 -9.34
C TRP A 1120 -34.46 -8.11 -9.81
N PRO A 1121 -34.53 -9.43 -9.99
CA PRO A 1121 -35.79 -10.11 -10.32
C PRO A 1121 -36.84 -9.94 -9.20
N GLN A 1122 -38.13 -9.91 -9.55
CA GLN A 1122 -39.22 -9.82 -8.56
C GLN A 1122 -39.11 -10.95 -7.53
N GLY A 1123 -39.15 -10.57 -6.25
CA GLY A 1123 -39.05 -11.51 -5.13
C GLY A 1123 -37.64 -11.96 -4.78
N SER A 1124 -36.60 -11.37 -5.39
CA SER A 1124 -35.19 -11.62 -5.05
C SER A 1124 -34.48 -10.34 -4.59
N ASP A 1125 -33.72 -10.44 -3.51
CA ASP A 1125 -32.84 -9.36 -3.03
C ASP A 1125 -31.47 -9.36 -3.74
N GLU A 1126 -31.21 -10.36 -4.58
CA GLU A 1126 -29.96 -10.50 -5.34
C GLU A 1126 -30.04 -9.86 -6.71
N PHE A 1127 -28.94 -9.22 -7.12
CA PHE A 1127 -28.83 -8.68 -8.46
C PHE A 1127 -28.07 -9.61 -9.40
N VAL A 1128 -28.50 -9.58 -10.66
CA VAL A 1128 -27.82 -10.09 -11.85
C VAL A 1128 -27.33 -8.90 -12.66
N ARG A 1129 -26.19 -9.02 -13.35
CA ARG A 1129 -25.63 -7.95 -14.16
C ARG A 1129 -25.81 -8.24 -15.64
N GLY A 1130 -26.22 -7.26 -16.42
CA GLY A 1130 -26.10 -7.28 -17.89
C GLY A 1130 -25.25 -6.12 -18.38
N GLY A 1131 -25.02 -6.05 -19.69
CA GLY A 1131 -24.21 -4.99 -20.27
C GLY A 1131 -23.83 -5.23 -21.72
N CYS A 1132 -23.02 -4.33 -22.28
CA CYS A 1132 -22.42 -4.49 -23.58
C CYS A 1132 -20.97 -3.96 -23.63
N THR A 1133 -20.21 -4.52 -24.56
CA THR A 1133 -18.93 -4.00 -25.02
C THR A 1133 -19.10 -3.44 -26.41
N ILE A 1134 -18.77 -2.17 -26.62
CA ILE A 1134 -18.83 -1.49 -27.91
C ILE A 1134 -17.41 -1.36 -28.44
N ILE A 1135 -17.19 -1.78 -29.69
CA ILE A 1135 -15.97 -1.52 -30.44
C ILE A 1135 -16.26 -0.40 -31.42
N TRP A 1136 -15.76 0.79 -31.13
CA TRP A 1136 -15.97 1.98 -31.94
C TRP A 1136 -14.77 2.24 -32.84
N ASP A 1137 -15.00 2.19 -34.15
CA ASP A 1137 -14.00 2.51 -35.17
C ASP A 1137 -13.78 4.03 -35.21
N ARG A 1138 -12.57 4.49 -34.86
CA ARG A 1138 -12.27 5.93 -34.83
C ARG A 1138 -12.07 6.55 -36.21
N GLU A 1139 -11.79 5.77 -37.23
CA GLU A 1139 -11.64 6.27 -38.59
C GLU A 1139 -13.02 6.46 -39.24
N ARG A 1140 -13.87 5.44 -39.14
CA ARG A 1140 -15.24 5.46 -39.67
C ARG A 1140 -16.23 6.24 -38.79
N GLN A 1141 -15.83 6.56 -37.57
CA GLN A 1141 -16.69 7.22 -36.57
C GLN A 1141 -18.02 6.48 -36.40
N ALA A 1142 -17.95 5.16 -36.23
CA ALA A 1142 -19.13 4.30 -36.09
C ALA A 1142 -18.80 3.08 -35.23
N ALA A 1143 -19.82 2.53 -34.56
CA ALA A 1143 -19.67 1.26 -33.88
C ALA A 1143 -19.52 0.13 -34.89
N ARG A 1144 -18.39 -0.58 -34.79
CA ARG A 1144 -18.12 -1.78 -35.58
C ARG A 1144 -18.86 -2.97 -35.00
N TYR A 1145 -18.86 -3.10 -33.67
CA TYR A 1145 -19.50 -4.21 -32.96
C TYR A 1145 -20.17 -3.73 -31.67
N VAL A 1146 -21.29 -4.37 -31.32
CA VAL A 1146 -21.95 -4.29 -30.02
C VAL A 1146 -22.12 -5.71 -29.48
N VAL A 1147 -21.26 -6.08 -28.53
CA VAL A 1147 -21.27 -7.41 -27.92
C VAL A 1147 -22.04 -7.32 -26.60
N SER A 1148 -23.31 -7.74 -26.60
CA SER A 1148 -24.23 -7.51 -25.49
C SER A 1148 -24.67 -8.79 -24.77
N LYS A 1149 -24.79 -8.69 -23.45
CA LYS A 1149 -25.47 -9.62 -22.55
C LYS A 1149 -26.67 -8.90 -21.97
N ARG A 1150 -27.85 -9.19 -22.51
CA ARG A 1150 -29.08 -8.49 -22.17
C ARG A 1150 -29.36 -8.50 -20.65
N VAL A 1151 -29.70 -7.33 -20.12
CA VAL A 1151 -30.15 -7.15 -18.73
C VAL A 1151 -31.51 -7.83 -18.54
N GLY A 1152 -31.69 -8.59 -17.45
CA GLY A 1152 -32.95 -9.27 -17.14
C GLY A 1152 -33.26 -10.51 -17.99
N HIS A 1153 -32.27 -11.10 -18.68
CA HIS A 1153 -32.49 -12.28 -19.52
C HIS A 1153 -32.94 -13.52 -18.69
N PRO A 1154 -34.16 -14.07 -18.89
CA PRO A 1154 -34.75 -15.05 -17.96
C PRO A 1154 -33.93 -16.32 -17.69
N LYS A 1155 -33.37 -16.94 -18.73
CA LYS A 1155 -32.57 -18.18 -18.57
C LYS A 1155 -31.29 -17.93 -17.76
N ARG A 1156 -30.53 -16.91 -18.15
CA ARG A 1156 -29.30 -16.45 -17.50
C ARG A 1156 -29.53 -16.09 -16.04
N THR A 1157 -30.56 -15.28 -15.77
CA THR A 1157 -30.97 -14.91 -14.40
C THR A 1157 -31.24 -16.16 -13.54
N LYS A 1158 -31.97 -17.14 -14.09
CA LYS A 1158 -32.30 -18.38 -13.37
C LYS A 1158 -31.05 -19.23 -13.10
N GLU A 1159 -30.15 -19.33 -14.06
CA GLU A 1159 -28.90 -20.10 -13.93
C GLU A 1159 -27.96 -19.48 -12.90
N GLU A 1160 -27.77 -18.16 -12.93
CA GLU A 1160 -26.92 -17.43 -11.99
C GLU A 1160 -27.45 -17.51 -10.55
N LEU A 1161 -28.75 -17.28 -10.34
CA LEU A 1161 -29.35 -17.42 -9.01
C LEU A 1161 -29.24 -18.86 -8.49
N ARG A 1162 -29.36 -19.87 -9.37
CA ARG A 1162 -29.19 -21.28 -9.00
C ARG A 1162 -27.75 -21.60 -8.58
N LEU A 1163 -26.76 -21.06 -9.29
CA LEU A 1163 -25.34 -21.26 -8.96
C LEU A 1163 -25.00 -20.64 -7.61
N ARG A 1164 -25.40 -19.38 -7.38
CA ARG A 1164 -25.19 -18.69 -6.10
C ARG A 1164 -25.90 -19.38 -4.94
N ALA A 1165 -27.10 -19.91 -5.15
CA ALA A 1165 -27.80 -20.70 -4.15
C ALA A 1165 -27.02 -21.99 -3.79
N LYS A 1166 -26.46 -22.68 -4.79
CA LYS A 1166 -25.64 -23.88 -4.59
C LYS A 1166 -24.32 -23.57 -3.86
N GLU A 1167 -23.68 -22.45 -4.17
CA GLU A 1167 -22.46 -21.98 -3.48
C GLU A 1167 -22.73 -21.71 -2.00
N ARG A 1168 -23.86 -21.08 -1.66
CA ARG A 1168 -24.27 -20.86 -0.25
C ARG A 1168 -24.51 -22.18 0.49
N GLU A 1169 -25.24 -23.11 -0.11
CA GLU A 1169 -25.51 -24.44 0.47
C GLU A 1169 -24.22 -25.24 0.69
N THR A 1170 -23.24 -25.11 -0.22
CA THR A 1170 -21.92 -25.75 -0.11
C THR A 1170 -21.05 -25.09 0.96
N ALA A 1171 -21.12 -23.76 1.12
CA ALA A 1171 -20.44 -23.03 2.17
C ALA A 1171 -20.98 -23.37 3.58
N GLU A 1172 -22.28 -23.67 3.68
CA GLU A 1172 -22.93 -24.07 4.95
C GLU A 1172 -22.63 -25.54 5.35
N THR A 1173 -22.32 -26.42 4.39
CA THR A 1173 -22.10 -27.87 4.63
C THR A 1173 -20.62 -28.27 4.78
N SER A 1174 -19.68 -27.46 4.29
CA SER A 1174 -18.23 -27.72 4.36
C SER A 1174 -17.62 -27.33 5.71
N GLY A 1175 -17.91 -28.09 6.77
CA GLY A 1175 -17.38 -27.90 8.12
C GLY A 1175 -15.90 -28.29 8.33
N TYR A 1176 -15.05 -28.28 7.30
CA TYR A 1176 -13.67 -28.83 7.35
C TYR A 1176 -12.53 -27.82 7.19
N VAL A 1177 -12.83 -26.51 7.09
CA VAL A 1177 -11.85 -25.43 7.25
C VAL A 1177 -12.44 -24.45 8.24
N GLY A 1178 -11.72 -24.17 9.33
CA GLY A 1178 -12.21 -23.36 10.45
C GLY A 1178 -12.89 -22.06 9.99
N GLY A 1179 -14.05 -21.77 10.56
CA GLY A 1179 -15.00 -20.72 10.16
C GLY A 1179 -14.51 -19.26 10.22
N ALA A 1180 -13.20 -19.01 10.24
CA ALA A 1180 -12.57 -17.72 9.98
C ALA A 1180 -12.12 -17.57 8.51
N ALA A 1181 -11.92 -18.65 7.75
CA ALA A 1181 -11.41 -18.60 6.38
C ALA A 1181 -12.51 -18.43 5.29
N LEU A 1182 -13.79 -18.54 5.67
CA LEU A 1182 -14.94 -18.40 4.75
C LEU A 1182 -15.71 -17.08 4.94
N ALA A 1183 -15.27 -16.21 5.86
CA ALA A 1183 -15.80 -14.85 5.99
C ALA A 1183 -15.13 -13.85 5.01
N ASP A 1184 -13.97 -14.19 4.46
CA ASP A 1184 -13.29 -13.40 3.42
C ASP A 1184 -13.76 -13.84 2.03
N ALA A 1185 -14.88 -13.27 1.58
CA ALA A 1185 -15.30 -13.30 0.18
C ALA A 1185 -14.34 -12.51 -0.76
N ASP A 1186 -13.20 -12.05 -0.24
CA ASP A 1186 -12.27 -11.12 -0.89
C ASP A 1186 -11.00 -11.79 -1.49
N GLU A 1187 -10.77 -13.09 -1.27
CA GLU A 1187 -9.58 -13.83 -1.75
C GLU A 1187 -9.93 -15.13 -2.54
N PRO A 1188 -10.60 -15.03 -3.70
CA PRO A 1188 -11.09 -16.21 -4.44
C PRO A 1188 -9.99 -17.15 -4.94
N PHE A 1189 -8.83 -16.61 -5.33
CA PHE A 1189 -7.71 -17.39 -5.89
C PHE A 1189 -6.98 -18.21 -4.82
N ALA A 1190 -6.95 -17.74 -3.57
CA ALA A 1190 -6.37 -18.50 -2.45
C ALA A 1190 -7.13 -19.82 -2.20
N LEU A 1191 -8.47 -19.80 -2.31
CA LEU A 1191 -9.32 -20.97 -2.13
C LEU A 1191 -9.30 -21.92 -3.34
N LEU A 1192 -9.26 -21.38 -4.56
CA LEU A 1192 -9.14 -22.17 -5.80
C LEU A 1192 -7.84 -22.98 -5.81
N HIS A 1193 -6.74 -22.36 -5.36
CA HIS A 1193 -5.43 -22.99 -5.37
C HIS A 1193 -5.19 -23.82 -4.08
N GLY A 1194 -5.96 -23.59 -3.01
CA GLY A 1194 -5.85 -24.28 -1.71
C GLY A 1194 -6.81 -25.45 -1.48
N ARG A 1195 -7.94 -25.55 -2.20
CA ARG A 1195 -8.85 -26.71 -2.16
C ARG A 1195 -8.32 -27.82 -3.06
N ASP A 1196 -7.48 -28.69 -2.52
CA ASP A 1196 -7.36 -30.15 -2.76
C ASP A 1196 -6.02 -30.63 -2.19
#